data_AF-A0A498MKZ5-F1
#
_entry.id   AF-A0A498MKZ5-F1
#
_cell.length_a   1.000
_cell.length_b   1.000
_cell.length_c   1.000
_cell.angle_alpha   90.00
_cell.angle_beta   90.00
_cell.angle_gamma   90.00
#
_symmetry.space_group_name_H-M   'P 1'
#
loop_
_entity.id
_entity.type
_entity.pdbx_description
1 polymer ?
#
loop_
_entity_poly.entity_id
_entity_poly.type
_entity_poly.pdbx_seq_one_letter_code
_entity_poly.pdbx_strand_id
1 'polypeptide(L)'
;MDLKVEPMDIDYDQPPPLQVFAHTSTLHGISHIFSYEKITAKCCLWVVFFLSSLTFLMYVCVDRIQFYLEYPHVTKLDEITTPVMVFPAVTICNLNSIRFSKITRNDLYHAGELLALLNSRHEIRDAHLVEESVMEVLKSKADFRSFKPRPFNMWEFYNRTGHDMKDMLLSCQFRGSPCQPEDFSVVFTRYGKCYTFNSGNTGTPLVSVKGGMGNGLEIMLDIQQDEYLPVWGETDDSSFEAGIKVQIHSQDEPPFIDQLGFGVAPGFQTFVSCQEQRLVYLPAPWGSCKSTPPSSDYFKAYSISACRTDCETRYLVENCNCRMVHMPGDAQYCTPVLYKECAHPALDFLVERDSDYCSCDTPCNITRYSKELSFVKIPSKASVKYLAKKYSKSEKYITENVLVLDVFFEALNYETIEQRKAYEVAGLLGDIGGQMGLFIGASVLTILELFDYLYEVMKYRLCRCSDKKHHNNNNTDHGTVLGLDDVKCHAILCTRHCTRGSAIAKIVGTNARNNSKFDSTVNMWVFEETVNGRKLTEIINADHENVKYLPGHKLPENVVAVPDLLDAAKSADILLFVIPHQFIGRVCDTMKGKIKPDALGMSLIKGVDEGPDGLKLISEVIHEKLGIKMSVLMGANIANEVADEKFCETTIGCRDQAQGALLKELMQTDHFRVTVVQEADVVEICGALKNIVAVGAGFCDGLGFGDNTKAAVIRLGLMEMISFARLFCTAGSVSPATFLESCGVADLITTCYGGRNRKVAEAFAKTGKSLEELEKEMLNGQKLQGPATAAEVHTILKNKGVLNSSAICGRSSINLTNRGTEESVITLFFRMRVDKVLLAATDSHKSSTQASVSDTISRLQKHDETGTI
;
A
#
# COMPACT_ATOMS: atom_id res chain seq x y z
N MET A 1 91.85 11.06 -8.68
CA MET A 1 92.35 10.02 -7.77
C MET A 1 91.46 8.81 -7.98
N ASP A 2 92.00 7.83 -8.69
CA ASP A 2 91.38 6.53 -8.91
C ASP A 2 91.16 5.80 -7.59
N LEU A 3 89.95 5.31 -7.38
CA LEU A 3 89.68 4.20 -6.47
C LEU A 3 88.92 3.14 -7.27
N LYS A 4 89.70 2.14 -7.71
CA LYS A 4 89.19 0.84 -8.19
C LYS A 4 88.37 0.19 -7.08
N VAL A 5 87.16 -0.24 -7.40
CA VAL A 5 86.42 -1.25 -6.66
C VAL A 5 86.22 -2.43 -7.62
N GLU A 6 86.66 -3.61 -7.19
CA GLU A 6 86.56 -4.88 -7.92
C GLU A 6 85.09 -5.31 -8.14
N PRO A 7 84.77 -6.01 -9.23
CA PRO A 7 83.43 -6.53 -9.46
C PRO A 7 83.21 -7.77 -8.58
N MET A 8 82.25 -7.71 -7.66
CA MET A 8 81.69 -8.91 -7.04
C MET A 8 80.67 -9.53 -8.00
N ASP A 9 80.80 -10.83 -8.22
CA ASP A 9 79.88 -11.69 -8.95
C ASP A 9 78.43 -11.48 -8.50
N ILE A 10 77.55 -11.07 -9.43
CA ILE A 10 76.09 -11.02 -9.22
C ILE A 10 75.50 -12.27 -9.85
N ASP A 11 74.98 -13.14 -8.99
CA ASP A 11 74.24 -14.36 -9.31
C ASP A 11 72.95 -14.01 -10.10
N TYR A 12 72.81 -14.52 -11.32
CA TYR A 12 71.74 -14.16 -12.27
C TYR A 12 70.38 -14.82 -11.97
N ASP A 13 70.29 -15.66 -10.93
CA ASP A 13 69.08 -16.42 -10.56
C ASP A 13 68.32 -15.87 -9.34
N GLN A 14 68.67 -14.67 -8.86
CA GLN A 14 68.06 -14.06 -7.67
C GLN A 14 67.03 -12.99 -8.06
N PRO A 15 65.76 -13.07 -7.62
CA PRO A 15 64.77 -12.03 -7.91
C PRO A 15 65.25 -10.69 -7.31
N PRO A 16 64.95 -9.55 -7.97
CA PRO A 16 65.36 -8.25 -7.47
C PRO A 16 64.86 -8.06 -6.03
N PRO A 17 65.68 -7.47 -5.13
CA PRO A 17 65.25 -7.19 -3.76
C PRO A 17 63.95 -6.40 -3.75
N LEU A 18 63.08 -6.66 -2.76
CA LEU A 18 61.78 -5.97 -2.62
C LEU A 18 61.91 -4.44 -2.63
N GLN A 19 63.04 -3.90 -2.16
CA GLN A 19 63.35 -2.46 -2.20
C GLN A 19 63.53 -1.94 -3.62
N VAL A 20 64.15 -2.72 -4.52
CA VAL A 20 64.35 -2.35 -5.93
C VAL A 20 63.00 -2.31 -6.64
N PHE A 21 62.16 -3.34 -6.44
CA PHE A 21 60.82 -3.39 -7.01
C PHE A 21 59.92 -2.25 -6.49
N ALA A 22 59.96 -1.97 -5.19
CA ALA A 22 59.17 -0.91 -4.58
C ALA A 22 59.52 0.49 -5.10
N HIS A 23 60.76 0.72 -5.55
CA HIS A 23 61.19 1.98 -6.16
C HIS A 23 60.87 2.09 -7.65
N THR A 24 60.63 0.98 -8.35
CA THR A 24 60.27 0.96 -9.79
C THR A 24 58.77 0.77 -10.04
N SER A 25 58.01 0.36 -9.02
CA SER A 25 56.58 0.12 -9.13
C SER A 25 55.78 1.41 -9.30
N THR A 26 54.65 1.30 -10.00
CA THR A 26 53.67 2.38 -10.18
C THR A 26 52.79 2.64 -8.95
N LEU A 27 52.94 1.82 -7.90
CA LEU A 27 52.10 1.86 -6.71
C LEU A 27 52.54 2.96 -5.72
N HIS A 28 51.65 3.92 -5.42
CA HIS A 28 52.01 5.02 -4.54
C HIS A 28 52.17 4.55 -3.08
N GLY A 29 53.22 5.07 -2.42
CA GLY A 29 53.49 4.81 -1.00
C GLY A 29 54.42 3.64 -0.73
N ILE A 30 54.52 2.64 -1.62
CA ILE A 30 55.39 1.46 -1.40
C ILE A 30 56.88 1.82 -1.41
N SER A 31 57.28 2.79 -2.24
CA SER A 31 58.64 3.34 -2.30
C SER A 31 59.07 4.05 -1.01
N HIS A 32 58.11 4.63 -0.27
CA HIS A 32 58.36 5.28 1.02
C HIS A 32 58.36 4.28 2.20
N ILE A 33 57.71 3.12 2.03
CA ILE A 33 57.72 2.03 3.01
C ILE A 33 59.03 1.26 2.94
N PHE A 34 59.55 0.98 1.73
CA PHE A 34 60.76 0.18 1.50
C PHE A 34 61.99 1.03 1.12
N SER A 35 62.27 2.07 1.89
CA SER A 35 63.48 2.88 1.73
C SER A 35 64.75 2.12 2.14
N TYR A 36 65.90 2.50 1.58
CA TYR A 36 67.22 1.95 1.91
C TYR A 36 67.74 2.37 3.31
N GLU A 37 67.06 3.29 4.00
CA GLU A 37 67.43 3.78 5.33
C GLU A 37 66.93 2.88 6.48
N LYS A 38 67.54 3.00 7.68
CA LYS A 38 67.10 2.28 8.90
C LYS A 38 65.62 2.56 9.20
N ILE A 39 64.92 1.60 9.83
CA ILE A 39 63.52 1.74 10.25
C ILE A 39 63.36 3.01 11.10
N THR A 40 62.72 4.03 10.52
CA THR A 40 62.43 5.30 11.17
C THR A 40 60.93 5.42 11.44
N ALA A 41 60.55 6.30 12.37
CA ALA A 41 59.14 6.59 12.65
C ALA A 41 58.33 6.97 11.39
N LYS A 42 58.99 7.56 10.37
CA LYS A 42 58.39 7.87 9.07
C LYS A 42 57.96 6.63 8.29
N CYS A 43 58.74 5.54 8.32
CA CYS A 43 58.37 4.29 7.65
C CYS A 43 57.13 3.67 8.29
N CYS A 44 57.05 3.64 9.63
CA CYS A 44 55.87 3.14 10.33
C CYS A 44 54.61 3.97 10.02
N LEU A 45 54.76 5.29 9.87
CA LEU A 45 53.66 6.20 9.55
C LEU A 45 53.12 5.98 8.13
N TRP A 46 54.02 5.79 7.15
CA TRP A 46 53.63 5.43 5.78
C TRP A 46 52.97 4.06 5.68
N VAL A 47 53.40 3.07 6.47
CA VAL A 47 52.72 1.76 6.55
C VAL A 47 51.28 1.91 7.06
N VAL A 48 51.06 2.70 8.13
CA VAL A 48 49.71 2.92 8.68
C VAL A 48 48.81 3.65 7.68
N PHE A 49 49.31 4.67 6.99
CA PHE A 49 48.53 5.38 5.97
C PHE A 49 48.22 4.50 4.77
N PHE A 50 49.18 3.70 4.32
CA PHE A 50 48.98 2.80 3.20
C PHE A 50 47.95 1.71 3.51
N LEU A 51 48.05 1.07 4.69
CA LEU A 51 47.08 0.05 5.12
C LEU A 51 45.68 0.62 5.35
N SER A 52 45.58 1.82 5.93
CA SER A 52 44.31 2.53 6.08
C SER A 52 43.68 2.85 4.73
N SER A 53 44.48 3.35 3.77
CA SER A 53 44.04 3.66 2.41
C SER A 53 43.56 2.41 1.66
N LEU A 54 44.29 1.30 1.75
CA LEU A 54 43.92 0.01 1.17
C LEU A 54 42.64 -0.56 1.79
N THR A 55 42.49 -0.46 3.11
CA THR A 55 41.29 -0.95 3.82
C THR A 55 40.04 -0.15 3.38
N PHE A 56 40.17 1.17 3.27
CA PHE A 56 39.09 2.02 2.81
C PHE A 56 38.74 1.77 1.34
N LEU A 57 39.74 1.59 0.47
CA LEU A 57 39.53 1.22 -0.93
C LEU A 57 38.76 -0.11 -1.05
N MET A 58 39.16 -1.13 -0.30
CA MET A 58 38.48 -2.43 -0.31
C MET A 58 37.04 -2.31 0.19
N TYR A 59 36.79 -1.54 1.24
CA TYR A 59 35.45 -1.28 1.74
C TYR A 59 34.56 -0.63 0.67
N VAL A 60 35.03 0.45 0.03
CA VAL A 60 34.28 1.15 -1.02
C VAL A 60 34.07 0.26 -2.26
N CYS A 61 35.07 -0.52 -2.67
CA CYS A 61 34.90 -1.45 -3.80
C CYS A 61 33.85 -2.53 -3.53
N VAL A 62 33.86 -3.12 -2.33
CA VAL A 62 32.84 -4.11 -1.93
C VAL A 62 31.46 -3.48 -1.91
N ASP A 63 31.33 -2.28 -1.33
CA ASP A 63 30.07 -1.54 -1.28
C ASP A 63 29.52 -1.23 -2.70
N ARG A 64 30.37 -0.76 -3.63
CA ARG A 64 29.96 -0.52 -5.02
C ARG A 64 29.58 -1.80 -5.78
N ILE A 65 30.26 -2.91 -5.51
CA ILE A 65 29.93 -4.23 -6.10
C ILE A 65 28.59 -4.74 -5.53
N GLN A 66 28.37 -4.63 -4.23
CA GLN A 66 27.09 -4.99 -3.60
C GLN A 66 25.95 -4.16 -4.18
N PHE A 67 26.13 -2.84 -4.28
CA PHE A 67 25.15 -1.94 -4.90
C PHE A 67 24.88 -2.27 -6.37
N TYR A 68 25.88 -2.72 -7.13
CA TYR A 68 25.66 -3.21 -8.50
C TYR A 68 24.85 -4.52 -8.53
N LEU A 69 25.13 -5.45 -7.61
CA LEU A 69 24.44 -6.74 -7.51
C LEU A 69 23.02 -6.63 -6.97
N GLU A 70 22.63 -5.49 -6.40
CA GLU A 70 21.24 -5.16 -6.09
C GLU A 70 20.42 -4.79 -7.34
N TYR A 71 21.07 -4.60 -8.50
CA TYR A 71 20.46 -4.22 -9.78
C TYR A 71 19.50 -3.00 -9.69
N PRO A 72 19.94 -1.87 -9.12
CA PRO A 72 19.07 -0.71 -8.94
C PRO A 72 18.64 -0.11 -10.28
N HIS A 73 17.38 0.31 -10.34
CA HIS A 73 16.82 1.05 -11.47
C HIS A 73 16.08 2.29 -10.96
N VAL A 74 16.02 3.31 -11.80
CA VAL A 74 15.30 4.55 -11.55
C VAL A 74 14.25 4.74 -12.63
N THR A 75 13.13 5.35 -12.27
CA THR A 75 12.07 5.65 -13.22
C THR A 75 12.27 7.06 -13.78
N LYS A 76 12.34 7.17 -15.10
CA LYS A 76 12.35 8.44 -15.82
C LYS A 76 10.93 8.76 -16.26
N LEU A 77 10.48 9.97 -15.92
CA LEU A 77 9.20 10.52 -16.31
C LEU A 77 9.46 11.66 -17.32
N ASP A 78 8.97 11.51 -18.55
CA ASP A 78 8.97 12.61 -19.51
C ASP A 78 7.57 12.79 -20.10
N GLU A 79 7.24 14.03 -20.44
CA GLU A 79 6.03 14.38 -21.15
C GLU A 79 6.41 14.94 -22.52
N ILE A 80 6.02 14.25 -23.59
CA ILE A 80 6.48 14.56 -24.95
C ILE A 80 5.29 15.00 -25.79
N THR A 81 5.36 16.23 -26.31
CA THR A 81 4.39 16.76 -27.27
C THR A 81 4.64 16.17 -28.66
N THR A 82 3.58 15.72 -29.32
CA THR A 82 3.61 15.18 -30.68
C THR A 82 2.56 15.86 -31.56
N PRO A 83 2.81 16.11 -32.84
CA PRO A 83 1.82 16.73 -33.73
C PRO A 83 0.63 15.81 -34.07
N VAL A 84 0.81 14.49 -33.93
CA VAL A 84 -0.18 13.47 -34.28
C VAL A 84 -0.12 12.33 -33.25
N MET A 85 -1.28 11.86 -32.80
CA MET A 85 -1.40 10.67 -31.94
C MET A 85 -2.34 9.66 -32.55
N VAL A 86 -2.03 8.37 -32.40
CA VAL A 86 -2.93 7.29 -32.81
C VAL A 86 -4.10 7.27 -31.83
N PHE A 87 -5.32 7.34 -32.34
CA PHE A 87 -6.51 7.25 -31.50
C PHE A 87 -6.65 5.80 -30.99
N PRO A 88 -7.04 5.56 -29.73
CA PRO A 88 -7.17 4.21 -29.20
C PRO A 88 -8.29 3.41 -29.88
N ALA A 89 -8.33 2.11 -29.59
CA ALA A 89 -9.51 1.29 -29.84
C ALA A 89 -10.52 1.53 -28.70
N VAL A 90 -11.80 1.72 -29.06
CA VAL A 90 -12.89 1.94 -28.09
C VAL A 90 -13.88 0.79 -28.23
N THR A 91 -13.86 -0.14 -27.26
CA THR A 91 -14.75 -1.29 -27.22
C THR A 91 -15.95 -0.99 -26.32
N ILE A 92 -17.15 -1.25 -26.84
CA ILE A 92 -18.43 -0.93 -26.20
C ILE A 92 -19.30 -2.18 -26.19
N CYS A 93 -19.88 -2.47 -25.02
CA CYS A 93 -20.86 -3.53 -24.82
C CYS A 93 -22.12 -2.96 -24.17
N ASN A 94 -23.29 -3.38 -24.63
CA ASN A 94 -24.51 -3.20 -23.85
C ASN A 94 -24.43 -4.12 -22.60
N LEU A 95 -24.88 -3.64 -21.44
CA LEU A 95 -24.95 -4.47 -20.23
C LEU A 95 -25.95 -5.61 -20.38
N ASN A 96 -26.99 -5.42 -21.19
CA ASN A 96 -27.88 -6.51 -21.58
C ASN A 96 -27.28 -7.32 -22.74
N SER A 97 -26.97 -8.58 -22.49
CA SER A 97 -26.33 -9.47 -23.46
C SER A 97 -27.23 -9.84 -24.64
N ILE A 98 -28.55 -9.89 -24.43
CA ILE A 98 -29.52 -10.55 -25.33
C ILE A 98 -30.83 -9.74 -25.41
N ARG A 99 -31.29 -9.45 -26.63
CA ARG A 99 -32.59 -8.80 -26.87
C ARG A 99 -33.76 -9.76 -26.70
N PHE A 100 -34.71 -9.40 -25.85
CA PHE A 100 -35.88 -10.21 -25.50
C PHE A 100 -36.76 -10.55 -26.73
N SER A 101 -36.96 -9.61 -27.65
CA SER A 101 -37.81 -9.84 -28.84
C SER A 101 -37.24 -10.90 -29.78
N LYS A 102 -35.90 -11.00 -29.86
CA LYS A 102 -35.17 -11.89 -30.78
C LYS A 102 -35.08 -13.34 -30.32
N ILE A 103 -35.40 -13.63 -29.06
CA ILE A 103 -35.40 -14.99 -28.50
C ILE A 103 -36.51 -15.81 -29.15
N THR A 104 -36.16 -16.93 -29.77
CA THR A 104 -37.13 -17.86 -30.37
C THR A 104 -37.54 -18.94 -29.37
N ARG A 105 -38.61 -19.69 -29.69
CA ARG A 105 -39.00 -20.88 -28.92
C ARG A 105 -37.88 -21.92 -28.84
N ASN A 106 -37.07 -22.06 -29.90
CA ASN A 106 -35.94 -22.98 -29.90
C ASN A 106 -34.84 -22.53 -28.95
N ASP A 107 -34.54 -21.24 -28.94
CA ASP A 107 -33.53 -20.68 -28.03
C ASP A 107 -33.95 -20.85 -26.58
N LEU A 108 -35.22 -20.57 -26.26
CA LEU A 108 -35.75 -20.72 -24.92
C LEU A 108 -35.76 -22.18 -24.44
N TYR A 109 -35.94 -23.14 -25.36
CA TYR A 109 -35.84 -24.57 -25.03
C TYR A 109 -34.42 -24.97 -24.61
N HIS A 110 -33.38 -24.47 -25.28
CA HIS A 110 -31.99 -24.89 -25.01
C HIS A 110 -31.30 -24.03 -23.94
N ALA A 111 -31.51 -22.72 -23.96
CA ALA A 111 -30.81 -21.75 -23.12
C ALA A 111 -31.71 -21.11 -22.05
N GLY A 112 -33.01 -21.45 -21.99
CA GLY A 112 -33.94 -20.84 -21.05
C GLY A 112 -33.55 -21.03 -19.59
N GLU A 113 -32.97 -22.19 -19.23
CA GLU A 113 -32.47 -22.41 -17.86
C GLU A 113 -31.20 -21.60 -17.56
N LEU A 114 -30.31 -21.44 -18.55
CA LEU A 114 -29.09 -20.63 -18.42
C LEU A 114 -29.43 -19.15 -18.19
N LEU A 115 -30.40 -18.62 -18.94
CA LEU A 115 -30.88 -17.23 -18.82
C LEU A 115 -31.75 -16.98 -17.59
N ALA A 116 -31.84 -17.94 -16.67
CA ALA A 116 -32.78 -17.96 -15.55
C ALA A 116 -34.27 -17.92 -15.94
N LEU A 117 -34.63 -17.89 -17.22
CA LEU A 117 -36.00 -17.72 -17.71
C LEU A 117 -36.90 -18.95 -17.51
N LEU A 118 -36.30 -20.13 -17.36
CA LEU A 118 -37.01 -21.38 -17.08
C LEU A 118 -36.36 -22.11 -15.92
N ASN A 119 -37.13 -22.96 -15.24
CA ASN A 119 -36.59 -23.94 -14.31
C ASN A 119 -36.10 -25.20 -15.07
N SER A 120 -35.49 -26.15 -14.35
CA SER A 120 -35.04 -27.44 -14.91
C SER A 120 -36.17 -28.32 -15.48
N ARG A 121 -37.43 -27.99 -15.20
CA ARG A 121 -38.64 -28.63 -15.76
C ARG A 121 -39.19 -27.90 -16.99
N HIS A 122 -38.48 -26.89 -17.51
CA HIS A 122 -38.90 -26.04 -18.63
C HIS A 122 -40.19 -25.25 -18.36
N GLU A 123 -40.45 -24.92 -17.10
CA GLU A 123 -41.56 -24.06 -16.67
C GLU A 123 -41.05 -22.66 -16.33
N ILE A 124 -41.89 -21.65 -16.52
CA ILE A 124 -41.56 -20.25 -16.21
C ILE A 124 -41.42 -20.07 -14.69
N ARG A 125 -40.34 -19.42 -14.26
CA ARG A 125 -40.10 -19.09 -12.85
C ARG A 125 -40.87 -17.83 -12.44
N ASP A 126 -41.32 -17.78 -11.19
CA ASP A 126 -41.82 -16.57 -10.50
C ASP A 126 -42.72 -15.65 -11.32
N ALA A 127 -43.79 -16.21 -11.90
CA ALA A 127 -44.69 -15.54 -12.85
C ALA A 127 -45.42 -14.29 -12.31
N HIS A 128 -45.29 -13.95 -11.03
CA HIS A 128 -45.95 -12.81 -10.39
C HIS A 128 -45.17 -11.49 -10.49
N LEU A 129 -43.89 -11.51 -10.89
CA LEU A 129 -43.01 -10.34 -10.89
C LEU A 129 -42.95 -9.58 -12.21
N VAL A 130 -43.73 -9.98 -13.22
CA VAL A 130 -43.60 -9.50 -14.60
C VAL A 130 -44.87 -8.80 -15.08
N GLU A 131 -44.70 -7.76 -15.89
CA GLU A 131 -45.83 -7.15 -16.61
C GLU A 131 -46.60 -8.19 -17.42
N GLU A 132 -47.92 -8.07 -17.41
CA GLU A 132 -48.84 -9.05 -18.01
C GLU A 132 -48.57 -9.25 -19.51
N SER A 133 -48.18 -8.18 -20.21
CA SER A 133 -47.79 -8.18 -21.64
C SER A 133 -46.57 -9.06 -21.93
N VAL A 134 -45.50 -8.93 -21.13
CA VAL A 134 -44.27 -9.71 -21.29
C VAL A 134 -44.52 -11.18 -20.91
N MET A 135 -45.36 -11.41 -19.91
CA MET A 135 -45.76 -12.75 -19.48
C MET A 135 -46.56 -13.51 -20.55
N GLU A 136 -47.45 -12.84 -21.29
CA GLU A 136 -48.16 -13.45 -22.42
C GLU A 136 -47.20 -13.92 -23.53
N VAL A 137 -46.22 -13.08 -23.88
CA VAL A 137 -45.20 -13.42 -24.86
C VAL A 137 -44.37 -14.61 -24.37
N LEU A 138 -43.93 -14.62 -23.12
CA LEU A 138 -43.18 -15.73 -22.52
C LEU A 138 -43.99 -17.03 -22.51
N LYS A 139 -45.25 -17.01 -22.09
CA LYS A 139 -46.13 -18.19 -22.12
C LYS A 139 -46.28 -18.76 -23.54
N SER A 140 -46.39 -17.90 -24.54
CA SER A 140 -46.46 -18.34 -25.95
C SER A 140 -45.15 -18.97 -26.43
N LYS A 141 -44.00 -18.44 -26.00
CA LYS A 141 -42.66 -18.94 -26.37
C LYS A 141 -42.27 -20.19 -25.58
N ALA A 142 -42.76 -20.36 -24.35
CA ALA A 142 -42.47 -21.49 -23.46
C ALA A 142 -43.44 -22.69 -23.60
N ASP A 143 -44.37 -22.69 -24.57
CA ASP A 143 -45.21 -23.86 -24.83
C ASP A 143 -44.46 -24.93 -25.65
N PHE A 144 -43.98 -25.96 -24.95
CA PHE A 144 -43.18 -27.04 -25.54
C PHE A 144 -43.98 -28.32 -25.84
N ARG A 145 -45.31 -28.37 -25.61
CA ARG A 145 -46.11 -29.62 -25.67
C ARG A 145 -46.06 -30.36 -27.01
N SER A 146 -45.88 -29.64 -28.12
CA SER A 146 -45.78 -30.20 -29.48
C SER A 146 -44.49 -29.76 -30.20
N PHE A 147 -43.52 -29.25 -29.45
CA PHE A 147 -42.32 -28.66 -30.02
C PHE A 147 -41.27 -29.71 -30.38
N LYS A 148 -40.68 -29.59 -31.58
CA LYS A 148 -39.53 -30.40 -32.02
C LYS A 148 -38.27 -29.52 -32.01
N PRO A 149 -37.30 -29.78 -31.10
CA PRO A 149 -36.07 -29.00 -31.01
C PRO A 149 -35.26 -29.05 -32.30
N ARG A 150 -34.65 -27.92 -32.65
CA ARG A 150 -33.67 -27.79 -33.75
C ARG A 150 -32.25 -27.71 -33.17
N PRO A 151 -31.21 -27.98 -33.98
CA PRO A 151 -29.83 -27.77 -33.56
C PRO A 151 -29.61 -26.36 -33.04
N PHE A 152 -28.80 -26.23 -32.00
CA PHE A 152 -28.53 -24.97 -31.30
C PHE A 152 -27.02 -24.76 -31.19
N ASN A 153 -26.58 -23.52 -31.39
CA ASN A 153 -25.18 -23.13 -31.29
C ASN A 153 -25.10 -21.79 -30.55
N MET A 154 -24.29 -21.74 -29.49
CA MET A 154 -24.15 -20.55 -28.65
C MET A 154 -23.61 -19.32 -29.40
N TRP A 155 -22.69 -19.49 -30.35
CA TRP A 155 -22.17 -18.38 -31.15
C TRP A 155 -23.26 -17.79 -32.06
N GLU A 156 -24.03 -18.65 -32.75
CA GLU A 156 -25.15 -18.19 -33.58
C GLU A 156 -26.20 -17.46 -32.73
N PHE A 157 -26.48 -18.00 -31.55
CA PHE A 157 -27.41 -17.41 -30.59
C PHE A 157 -26.98 -16.00 -30.20
N TYR A 158 -25.79 -15.78 -29.64
CA TYR A 158 -25.32 -14.44 -29.26
C TYR A 158 -25.18 -13.50 -30.46
N ASN A 159 -24.75 -14.00 -31.62
CA ASN A 159 -24.59 -13.16 -32.81
C ASN A 159 -25.94 -12.62 -33.32
N ARG A 160 -26.99 -13.43 -33.27
CA ARG A 160 -28.34 -13.07 -33.70
C ARG A 160 -29.11 -12.28 -32.66
N THR A 161 -29.06 -12.68 -31.39
CA THR A 161 -29.91 -12.12 -30.34
C THR A 161 -29.28 -10.93 -29.63
N GLY A 162 -27.96 -10.76 -29.67
CA GLY A 162 -27.27 -9.58 -29.14
C GLY A 162 -27.74 -8.27 -29.80
N HIS A 163 -27.48 -7.15 -29.13
CA HIS A 163 -27.83 -5.83 -29.64
C HIS A 163 -27.07 -5.52 -30.94
N ASP A 164 -27.76 -4.91 -31.90
CA ASP A 164 -27.16 -4.51 -33.18
C ASP A 164 -26.68 -3.06 -33.10
N MET A 165 -25.43 -2.80 -33.51
CA MET A 165 -24.90 -1.43 -33.55
C MET A 165 -25.73 -0.54 -34.48
N LYS A 166 -26.33 -1.09 -35.55
CA LYS A 166 -27.21 -0.33 -36.45
C LYS A 166 -28.47 0.20 -35.76
N ASP A 167 -28.97 -0.52 -34.76
CA ASP A 167 -30.17 -0.13 -34.02
C ASP A 167 -29.81 0.77 -32.83
N MET A 168 -28.63 0.56 -32.22
CA MET A 168 -28.16 1.36 -31.08
C MET A 168 -27.59 2.72 -31.49
N LEU A 169 -26.88 2.81 -32.60
CA LEU A 169 -26.15 4.02 -33.02
C LEU A 169 -27.08 5.06 -33.64
N LEU A 170 -27.43 6.08 -32.85
CA LEU A 170 -28.27 7.20 -33.31
C LEU A 170 -27.47 8.24 -34.09
N SER A 171 -26.25 8.54 -33.65
CA SER A 171 -25.30 9.40 -34.36
C SER A 171 -23.87 9.08 -33.97
N CYS A 172 -22.94 9.25 -34.90
CA CYS A 172 -21.52 9.00 -34.72
C CYS A 172 -20.71 10.07 -35.44
N GLN A 173 -19.73 10.67 -34.76
CA GLN A 173 -18.78 11.60 -35.35
C GLN A 173 -17.38 11.30 -34.84
N PHE A 174 -16.41 11.31 -35.76
CA PHE A 174 -14.99 11.29 -35.42
C PHE A 174 -14.32 12.50 -36.06
N ARG A 175 -13.74 13.39 -35.24
CA ARG A 175 -13.16 14.66 -35.71
C ARG A 175 -14.13 15.51 -36.54
N GLY A 176 -15.41 15.52 -36.15
CA GLY A 176 -16.49 16.19 -36.86
C GLY A 176 -16.92 15.55 -38.19
N SER A 177 -16.29 14.45 -38.61
CA SER A 177 -16.73 13.67 -39.77
C SER A 177 -17.69 12.57 -39.33
N PRO A 178 -18.82 12.34 -40.03
CA PRO A 178 -19.76 11.31 -39.64
C PRO A 178 -19.15 9.91 -39.82
N CYS A 179 -19.30 9.05 -38.81
CA CYS A 179 -18.96 7.62 -38.88
C CYS A 179 -20.22 6.76 -39.05
N GLN A 180 -20.03 5.54 -39.54
CA GLN A 180 -21.08 4.57 -39.83
C GLN A 180 -21.02 3.36 -38.89
N PRO A 181 -22.11 2.59 -38.74
CA PRO A 181 -22.09 1.34 -37.98
C PRO A 181 -21.04 0.33 -38.49
N GLU A 182 -20.70 0.36 -39.79
CA GLU A 182 -19.67 -0.49 -40.40
C GLU A 182 -18.24 -0.16 -39.91
N ASP A 183 -18.01 1.01 -39.32
CA ASP A 183 -16.71 1.39 -38.72
C ASP A 183 -16.45 0.69 -37.38
N PHE A 184 -17.44 -0.05 -36.87
CA PHE A 184 -17.37 -0.80 -35.63
C PHE A 184 -17.23 -2.30 -35.92
N SER A 185 -16.09 -2.88 -35.57
CA SER A 185 -15.87 -4.32 -35.72
C SER A 185 -16.53 -5.10 -34.58
N VAL A 186 -17.25 -6.18 -34.91
CA VAL A 186 -17.87 -7.06 -33.92
C VAL A 186 -16.79 -7.85 -33.16
N VAL A 187 -16.89 -7.85 -31.83
CA VAL A 187 -16.07 -8.67 -30.94
C VAL A 187 -16.98 -9.32 -29.90
N PHE A 188 -16.71 -10.58 -29.56
CA PHE A 188 -17.45 -11.28 -28.52
C PHE A 188 -16.69 -11.19 -27.21
N THR A 189 -17.36 -10.79 -26.13
CA THR A 189 -16.82 -10.74 -24.77
C THR A 189 -17.71 -11.55 -23.83
N ARG A 190 -17.45 -11.53 -22.52
CA ARG A 190 -18.36 -12.13 -21.52
C ARG A 190 -19.77 -11.51 -21.55
N TYR A 191 -19.92 -10.24 -21.95
CA TYR A 191 -21.24 -9.60 -22.17
C TYR A 191 -21.92 -9.98 -23.49
N GLY A 192 -21.37 -10.95 -24.23
CA GLY A 192 -21.90 -11.34 -25.53
C GLY A 192 -21.40 -10.44 -26.66
N LYS A 193 -22.31 -9.94 -27.49
CA LYS A 193 -21.99 -9.23 -28.74
C LYS A 193 -21.63 -7.77 -28.47
N CYS A 194 -20.36 -7.43 -28.68
CA CYS A 194 -19.81 -6.09 -28.48
C CYS A 194 -19.19 -5.54 -29.76
N TYR A 195 -18.79 -4.27 -29.70
CA TYR A 195 -18.34 -3.52 -30.87
C TYR A 195 -17.11 -2.68 -30.54
N THR A 196 -16.08 -2.77 -31.37
CA THR A 196 -14.85 -2.00 -31.23
C THR A 196 -14.72 -0.99 -32.36
N PHE A 197 -14.73 0.30 -32.00
CA PHE A 197 -14.34 1.37 -32.90
C PHE A 197 -12.81 1.41 -33.04
N ASN A 198 -12.33 1.63 -34.26
CA ASN A 198 -10.89 1.77 -34.55
C ASN A 198 -10.04 0.58 -34.06
N SER A 199 -10.51 -0.64 -34.31
CA SER A 199 -9.84 -1.88 -33.89
C SER A 199 -8.50 -2.16 -34.56
N GLY A 200 -8.17 -1.45 -35.65
CA GLY A 200 -6.94 -1.70 -36.43
C GLY A 200 -7.00 -2.93 -37.35
N ASN A 201 -8.11 -3.69 -37.35
CA ASN A 201 -8.26 -4.89 -38.19
C ASN A 201 -8.63 -4.57 -39.65
N THR A 202 -9.29 -3.44 -39.91
CA THR A 202 -9.89 -3.09 -41.21
C THR A 202 -9.15 -1.96 -41.95
N GLY A 203 -7.88 -1.70 -41.60
CA GLY A 203 -7.06 -0.68 -42.26
C GLY A 203 -6.05 -0.02 -41.32
N THR A 204 -5.52 1.14 -41.72
CA THR A 204 -4.63 1.93 -40.87
C THR A 204 -5.41 2.54 -39.69
N PRO A 205 -4.88 2.47 -38.45
CA PRO A 205 -5.50 3.10 -37.29
C PRO A 205 -5.76 4.59 -37.50
N LEU A 206 -6.90 5.06 -36.99
CA LEU A 206 -7.28 6.47 -37.03
C LEU A 206 -6.36 7.30 -36.12
N VAL A 207 -6.14 8.56 -36.50
CA VAL A 207 -5.26 9.48 -35.77
C VAL A 207 -5.98 10.76 -35.38
N SER A 208 -5.59 11.31 -34.23
CA SER A 208 -5.97 12.64 -33.78
C SER A 208 -4.84 13.64 -33.99
N VAL A 209 -5.21 14.86 -34.41
CA VAL A 209 -4.30 15.95 -34.77
C VAL A 209 -4.46 17.18 -33.87
N LYS A 210 -5.43 17.16 -32.94
CA LYS A 210 -5.71 18.22 -31.97
C LYS A 210 -6.37 17.60 -30.73
N GLY A 211 -6.13 18.18 -29.56
CA GLY A 211 -6.86 17.83 -28.33
C GLY A 211 -8.27 18.41 -28.28
N GLY A 212 -9.06 17.96 -27.31
CA GLY A 212 -10.41 18.44 -27.00
C GLY A 212 -11.54 17.67 -27.69
N MET A 213 -12.76 17.82 -27.13
CA MET A 213 -13.95 17.02 -27.46
C MET A 213 -14.30 16.93 -28.96
N GLY A 214 -14.18 18.02 -29.72
CA GLY A 214 -14.50 18.02 -31.15
C GLY A 214 -13.50 17.28 -32.06
N ASN A 215 -12.37 16.84 -31.51
CA ASN A 215 -11.32 16.13 -32.24
C ASN A 215 -11.22 14.65 -31.86
N GLY A 216 -12.18 14.15 -31.06
CA GLY A 216 -12.29 12.76 -30.65
C GLY A 216 -13.43 12.02 -31.36
N LEU A 217 -13.87 10.95 -30.70
CA LEU A 217 -15.06 10.17 -31.03
C LEU A 217 -16.24 10.69 -30.18
N GLU A 218 -17.32 11.09 -30.84
CA GLU A 218 -18.60 11.46 -30.24
C GLU A 218 -19.66 10.48 -30.77
N ILE A 219 -20.31 9.74 -29.88
CA ILE A 219 -21.39 8.82 -30.24
C ILE A 219 -22.63 9.04 -29.39
N MET A 220 -23.80 8.93 -30.00
CA MET A 220 -25.09 8.91 -29.32
C MET A 220 -25.69 7.53 -29.49
N LEU A 221 -25.97 6.86 -28.37
CA LEU A 221 -26.45 5.49 -28.33
C LEU A 221 -27.84 5.40 -27.68
N ASP A 222 -28.67 4.51 -28.22
CA ASP A 222 -29.90 4.01 -27.60
C ASP A 222 -29.61 2.63 -27.00
N ILE A 223 -29.73 2.49 -25.67
CA ILE A 223 -29.46 1.22 -24.99
C ILE A 223 -30.60 0.21 -25.11
N GLN A 224 -31.82 0.64 -25.50
CA GLN A 224 -32.98 -0.25 -25.73
C GLN A 224 -33.41 -1.05 -24.49
N GLN A 225 -33.72 -0.38 -23.37
CA GLN A 225 -34.20 -1.03 -22.14
C GLN A 225 -35.51 -1.83 -22.34
N ASP A 226 -36.29 -1.52 -23.36
CA ASP A 226 -37.48 -2.29 -23.77
C ASP A 226 -37.15 -3.70 -24.28
N GLU A 227 -35.90 -3.94 -24.68
CA GLU A 227 -35.40 -5.24 -25.14
C GLU A 227 -34.63 -6.01 -24.04
N TYR A 228 -34.58 -5.49 -22.82
CA TYR A 228 -33.85 -6.15 -21.72
C TYR A 228 -34.59 -7.41 -21.26
N LEU A 229 -33.81 -8.40 -20.83
CA LEU A 229 -34.37 -9.61 -20.23
C LEU A 229 -35.04 -9.28 -18.89
N PRO A 230 -36.22 -9.85 -18.59
CA PRO A 230 -36.82 -9.72 -17.27
C PRO A 230 -35.97 -10.48 -16.24
N VAL A 231 -35.64 -9.83 -15.13
CA VAL A 231 -34.81 -10.39 -14.05
C VAL A 231 -35.69 -10.74 -12.85
N TRP A 232 -35.67 -12.00 -12.42
CA TRP A 232 -36.42 -12.51 -11.26
C TRP A 232 -35.59 -13.38 -10.31
N GLY A 233 -34.28 -13.49 -10.57
CA GLY A 233 -33.33 -14.23 -9.72
C GLY A 233 -31.89 -13.84 -10.08
N GLU A 234 -30.97 -14.07 -9.15
CA GLU A 234 -29.55 -13.81 -9.35
C GLU A 234 -28.92 -14.94 -10.17
N THR A 235 -28.35 -14.59 -11.31
CA THR A 235 -27.47 -15.43 -12.15
C THR A 235 -26.30 -14.60 -12.63
N ASP A 236 -25.20 -15.25 -13.04
CA ASP A 236 -23.99 -14.56 -13.52
C ASP A 236 -24.28 -13.66 -14.74
N ASP A 237 -25.29 -14.02 -15.55
CA ASP A 237 -25.69 -13.30 -16.76
C ASP A 237 -26.82 -12.27 -16.55
N SER A 238 -27.42 -12.19 -15.34
CA SER A 238 -28.49 -11.23 -15.06
C SER A 238 -27.94 -9.95 -14.45
N SER A 239 -27.98 -8.84 -15.21
CA SER A 239 -27.58 -7.52 -14.72
C SER A 239 -28.78 -6.70 -14.24
N PHE A 240 -28.72 -6.16 -13.02
CA PHE A 240 -29.69 -5.15 -12.52
C PHE A 240 -29.42 -3.75 -13.07
N GLU A 241 -28.32 -3.58 -13.78
CA GLU A 241 -27.81 -2.30 -14.27
C GLU A 241 -28.30 -2.01 -15.70
N ALA A 242 -28.54 -0.74 -16.01
CA ALA A 242 -28.87 -0.26 -17.34
C ALA A 242 -27.82 0.74 -17.83
N GLY A 243 -27.33 0.54 -19.05
CA GLY A 243 -26.23 1.33 -19.62
C GLY A 243 -25.33 0.48 -20.50
N ILE A 244 -24.14 1.02 -20.75
CA ILE A 244 -23.08 0.34 -21.51
C ILE A 244 -21.81 0.26 -20.68
N LYS A 245 -20.99 -0.74 -20.98
CA LYS A 245 -19.61 -0.82 -20.49
C LYS A 245 -18.66 -0.47 -21.63
N VAL A 246 -17.61 0.28 -21.32
CA VAL A 246 -16.67 0.82 -22.30
C VAL A 246 -15.24 0.51 -21.85
N GLN A 247 -14.40 0.05 -22.77
CA GLN A 247 -12.96 -0.10 -22.55
C GLN A 247 -12.20 0.66 -23.63
N ILE A 248 -11.21 1.43 -23.21
CA ILE A 248 -10.26 2.13 -24.09
C ILE A 248 -8.93 1.39 -23.98
N HIS A 249 -8.41 0.89 -25.10
CA HIS A 249 -7.21 0.06 -25.13
C HIS A 249 -6.42 0.26 -26.43
N SER A 250 -5.20 -0.27 -26.45
CA SER A 250 -4.38 -0.33 -27.67
C SER A 250 -4.99 -1.32 -28.68
N GLN A 251 -4.79 -1.09 -29.98
CA GLN A 251 -5.23 -2.00 -31.05
C GLN A 251 -4.61 -3.39 -30.94
N ASP A 252 -3.40 -3.49 -30.38
CA ASP A 252 -2.67 -4.75 -30.22
C ASP A 252 -3.17 -5.59 -29.02
N GLU A 253 -4.02 -5.01 -28.17
CA GLU A 253 -4.55 -5.67 -26.98
C GLU A 253 -6.03 -6.08 -27.20
N PRO A 254 -6.39 -7.36 -26.97
CA PRO A 254 -7.79 -7.77 -27.02
C PRO A 254 -8.60 -7.16 -25.85
N PRO A 255 -9.88 -6.85 -26.06
CA PRO A 255 -10.72 -6.27 -25.01
C PRO A 255 -10.99 -7.28 -23.89
N PHE A 256 -10.84 -6.81 -22.65
CA PHE A 256 -11.11 -7.53 -21.41
C PHE A 256 -12.03 -6.67 -20.52
N ILE A 257 -13.19 -6.37 -21.09
CA ILE A 257 -14.10 -5.29 -20.66
C ILE A 257 -14.85 -5.61 -19.36
N ASP A 258 -15.02 -6.88 -19.03
CA ASP A 258 -15.61 -7.36 -17.78
C ASP A 258 -14.82 -6.87 -16.56
N GLN A 259 -13.49 -6.86 -16.64
CA GLN A 259 -12.63 -6.40 -15.54
C GLN A 259 -12.08 -4.98 -15.72
N LEU A 260 -11.74 -4.57 -16.94
CA LEU A 260 -11.05 -3.30 -17.21
C LEU A 260 -11.98 -2.19 -17.74
N GLY A 261 -13.22 -2.52 -18.07
CA GLY A 261 -14.20 -1.57 -18.59
C GLY A 261 -14.82 -0.68 -17.51
N PHE A 262 -15.17 0.55 -17.89
CA PHE A 262 -15.93 1.49 -17.06
C PHE A 262 -17.38 1.61 -17.56
N GLY A 263 -18.32 1.87 -16.64
CA GLY A 263 -19.73 2.03 -16.97
C GLY A 263 -20.08 3.44 -17.45
N VAL A 264 -21.01 3.52 -18.40
CA VAL A 264 -21.60 4.78 -18.90
C VAL A 264 -23.12 4.68 -18.81
N ALA A 265 -23.72 5.63 -18.10
CA ALA A 265 -25.14 5.62 -17.77
C ALA A 265 -26.01 6.30 -18.85
N PRO A 266 -27.25 5.82 -19.08
CA PRO A 266 -28.25 6.54 -19.86
C PRO A 266 -28.67 7.86 -19.21
N GLY A 267 -29.13 8.82 -20.02
CA GLY A 267 -29.56 10.14 -19.56
C GLY A 267 -28.40 11.12 -19.30
N PHE A 268 -27.18 10.72 -19.65
CA PHE A 268 -25.98 11.55 -19.52
C PHE A 268 -25.17 11.60 -20.81
N GLN A 269 -24.52 12.74 -21.02
CA GLN A 269 -23.39 12.88 -21.93
C GLN A 269 -22.12 12.77 -21.09
N THR A 270 -21.33 11.74 -21.35
CA THR A 270 -20.11 11.42 -20.61
C THR A 270 -18.89 11.81 -21.44
N PHE A 271 -18.08 12.71 -20.90
CA PHE A 271 -16.81 13.12 -21.45
C PHE A 271 -15.69 12.29 -20.83
N VAL A 272 -14.90 11.65 -21.68
CA VAL A 272 -13.75 10.82 -21.31
C VAL A 272 -12.50 11.47 -21.89
N SER A 273 -11.87 12.30 -21.06
CA SER A 273 -10.59 12.92 -21.38
C SER A 273 -9.48 11.90 -21.20
N CYS A 274 -8.75 11.60 -22.28
CA CYS A 274 -7.72 10.57 -22.30
C CYS A 274 -6.32 11.20 -22.35
N GLN A 275 -5.37 10.53 -21.70
CA GLN A 275 -3.94 10.80 -21.84
C GLN A 275 -3.21 9.47 -22.13
N GLU A 276 -2.41 9.45 -23.20
CA GLU A 276 -1.61 8.28 -23.58
C GLU A 276 -0.37 8.19 -22.68
N GLN A 277 -0.15 7.03 -22.07
CA GLN A 277 1.01 6.72 -21.25
C GLN A 277 1.74 5.52 -21.86
N ARG A 278 3.04 5.67 -22.12
CA ARG A 278 3.91 4.60 -22.62
C ARG A 278 4.84 4.16 -21.50
N LEU A 279 4.62 2.96 -21.02
CA LEU A 279 5.37 2.36 -19.94
C LEU A 279 6.41 1.39 -20.51
N VAL A 280 7.67 1.59 -20.13
CA VAL A 280 8.79 0.74 -20.52
C VAL A 280 9.43 0.17 -19.26
N TYR A 281 9.36 -1.14 -19.10
CA TYR A 281 9.91 -1.88 -17.96
C TYR A 281 11.21 -2.57 -18.33
N LEU A 282 12.01 -2.88 -17.32
CA LEU A 282 13.24 -3.65 -17.50
C LEU A 282 13.03 -5.15 -17.26
N PRO A 283 13.65 -6.03 -18.07
CA PRO A 283 13.61 -7.46 -17.85
C PRO A 283 14.49 -7.87 -16.66
N ALA A 284 14.34 -9.13 -16.23
CA ALA A 284 15.22 -9.72 -15.23
C ALA A 284 16.70 -9.65 -15.66
N PRO A 285 17.65 -9.36 -14.74
CA PRO A 285 17.51 -9.25 -13.28
C PRO A 285 17.07 -7.88 -12.72
N TRP A 286 16.94 -6.83 -13.55
CA TRP A 286 16.60 -5.48 -13.07
C TRP A 286 15.11 -5.30 -12.73
N GLY A 287 14.24 -6.06 -13.40
CA GLY A 287 12.81 -6.08 -13.17
C GLY A 287 12.22 -7.45 -13.51
N SER A 288 10.91 -7.52 -13.70
CA SER A 288 10.17 -8.77 -13.92
C SER A 288 9.42 -8.81 -15.26
N CYS A 289 9.69 -7.89 -16.18
CA CYS A 289 8.94 -7.84 -17.44
C CYS A 289 9.38 -8.91 -18.45
N LYS A 290 8.43 -9.32 -19.29
CA LYS A 290 8.63 -10.25 -20.40
C LYS A 290 8.69 -9.51 -21.73
N SER A 291 9.78 -9.70 -22.48
CA SER A 291 10.01 -9.04 -23.78
C SER A 291 9.72 -9.94 -24.98
N THR A 292 9.68 -11.26 -24.76
CA THR A 292 9.36 -12.23 -25.81
C THR A 292 7.86 -12.36 -25.99
N PRO A 293 7.33 -12.28 -27.22
CA PRO A 293 5.95 -12.69 -27.46
C PRO A 293 5.75 -14.13 -26.98
N PRO A 294 4.61 -14.46 -26.35
CA PRO A 294 4.32 -15.83 -25.97
C PRO A 294 4.23 -16.66 -27.25
N SER A 295 4.48 -17.96 -27.11
CA SER A 295 4.10 -18.96 -28.10
C SER A 295 2.57 -19.13 -28.14
N SER A 296 1.80 -18.05 -28.23
CA SER A 296 0.35 -18.16 -28.38
C SER A 296 0.02 -18.22 -29.86
N ASP A 297 -0.67 -19.27 -30.30
CA ASP A 297 -1.12 -19.42 -31.68
C ASP A 297 -2.28 -18.44 -32.02
N TYR A 298 -2.88 -17.79 -31.00
CA TYR A 298 -4.11 -17.00 -31.16
C TYR A 298 -3.93 -15.48 -31.29
N PHE A 299 -2.91 -14.89 -30.65
CA PHE A 299 -2.71 -13.44 -30.61
C PHE A 299 -1.36 -13.05 -31.20
N LYS A 300 -1.33 -11.94 -31.96
CA LYS A 300 -0.12 -11.46 -32.65
C LYS A 300 0.90 -10.79 -31.71
N ALA A 301 0.41 -10.15 -30.65
CA ALA A 301 1.20 -9.40 -29.70
C ALA A 301 0.93 -9.89 -28.28
N TYR A 302 1.96 -9.82 -27.43
CA TYR A 302 1.80 -10.10 -26.00
C TYR A 302 1.13 -8.93 -25.30
N SER A 303 0.06 -9.22 -24.58
CA SER A 303 -0.50 -8.32 -23.58
C SER A 303 -0.99 -9.16 -22.40
N ILE A 304 -1.23 -8.50 -21.27
CA ILE A 304 -1.75 -9.16 -20.07
C ILE A 304 -3.13 -9.77 -20.39
N SER A 305 -3.99 -9.02 -21.08
CA SER A 305 -5.33 -9.47 -21.50
C SER A 305 -5.26 -10.66 -22.46
N ALA A 306 -4.33 -10.66 -23.42
CA ALA A 306 -4.12 -11.78 -24.34
C ALA A 306 -3.63 -13.04 -23.61
N CYS A 307 -2.68 -12.89 -22.68
CA CYS A 307 -2.16 -13.98 -21.86
C CYS A 307 -3.25 -14.64 -21.00
N ARG A 308 -4.08 -13.81 -20.33
CA ARG A 308 -5.17 -14.32 -19.50
C ARG A 308 -6.23 -15.01 -20.33
N THR A 309 -6.63 -14.43 -21.46
CA THR A 309 -7.61 -15.04 -22.37
C THR A 309 -7.10 -16.38 -22.91
N ASP A 310 -5.83 -16.47 -23.30
CA ASP A 310 -5.21 -17.73 -23.72
C ASP A 310 -5.21 -18.77 -22.59
N CYS A 311 -4.85 -18.35 -21.37
CA CYS A 311 -4.83 -19.23 -20.20
C CYS A 311 -6.22 -19.78 -19.85
N GLU A 312 -7.22 -18.89 -19.77
CA GLU A 312 -8.63 -19.28 -19.53
C GLU A 312 -9.14 -20.23 -20.62
N THR A 313 -8.78 -19.98 -21.88
CA THR A 313 -9.17 -20.83 -23.01
C THR A 313 -8.56 -22.22 -22.88
N ARG A 314 -7.27 -22.32 -22.60
CA ARG A 314 -6.56 -23.60 -22.45
C ARG A 314 -7.12 -24.41 -21.29
N TYR A 315 -7.29 -23.76 -20.14
CA TYR A 315 -7.86 -24.38 -18.95
C TYR A 315 -9.26 -24.94 -19.20
N LEU A 316 -10.11 -24.16 -19.90
CA LEU A 316 -11.47 -24.59 -20.18
C LEU A 316 -11.52 -25.72 -21.22
N VAL A 317 -10.66 -25.68 -22.23
CA VAL A 317 -10.56 -26.77 -23.21
C VAL A 317 -10.05 -28.06 -22.55
N GLU A 318 -9.08 -27.98 -21.66
CA GLU A 318 -8.54 -29.14 -20.93
C GLU A 318 -9.56 -29.76 -19.97
N ASN A 319 -10.34 -28.93 -19.25
CA ASN A 319 -11.27 -29.41 -18.22
C ASN A 319 -12.69 -29.70 -18.73
N CYS A 320 -13.18 -28.92 -19.71
CA CYS A 320 -14.55 -29.01 -20.22
C CYS A 320 -14.64 -29.47 -21.69
N ASN A 321 -13.52 -29.67 -22.39
CA ASN A 321 -13.46 -30.05 -23.82
C ASN A 321 -14.25 -29.12 -24.77
N CYS A 322 -14.46 -27.88 -24.34
CA CYS A 322 -15.18 -26.86 -25.10
C CYS A 322 -14.62 -25.48 -24.76
N ARG A 323 -14.98 -24.48 -25.56
CA ARG A 323 -14.64 -23.07 -25.29
C ARG A 323 -15.89 -22.20 -25.24
N MET A 324 -15.81 -21.09 -24.52
CA MET A 324 -16.87 -20.07 -24.54
C MET A 324 -16.84 -19.26 -25.85
N VAL A 325 -17.92 -18.53 -26.12
CA VAL A 325 -18.11 -17.77 -27.37
C VAL A 325 -17.04 -16.69 -27.59
N HIS A 326 -16.55 -16.07 -26.52
CA HIS A 326 -15.53 -15.01 -26.58
C HIS A 326 -14.09 -15.54 -26.64
N MET A 327 -13.88 -16.83 -26.36
CA MET A 327 -12.55 -17.43 -26.33
C MET A 327 -12.05 -17.74 -27.74
N PRO A 328 -10.77 -17.48 -28.06
CA PRO A 328 -10.19 -17.83 -29.35
C PRO A 328 -10.01 -19.34 -29.56
N GLY A 329 -9.60 -19.74 -30.77
CA GLY A 329 -9.25 -21.12 -31.12
C GLY A 329 -10.36 -21.92 -31.82
N ASP A 330 -10.03 -23.17 -32.18
CA ASP A 330 -10.86 -24.03 -33.04
C ASP A 330 -11.69 -25.07 -32.27
N ALA A 331 -11.57 -25.10 -30.93
CA ALA A 331 -12.38 -25.96 -30.09
C ALA A 331 -13.89 -25.67 -30.28
N GLN A 332 -14.74 -26.68 -30.06
CA GLN A 332 -16.18 -26.50 -30.20
C GLN A 332 -16.73 -25.58 -29.10
N TYR A 333 -17.75 -24.79 -29.44
CA TYR A 333 -18.44 -23.95 -28.47
C TYR A 333 -19.17 -24.80 -27.43
N CYS A 334 -19.08 -24.42 -26.16
CA CYS A 334 -19.82 -25.07 -25.08
C CYS A 334 -21.34 -24.97 -25.32
N THR A 335 -22.08 -26.04 -25.00
CA THR A 335 -23.55 -26.03 -25.00
C THR A 335 -24.08 -25.30 -23.75
N PRO A 336 -25.34 -24.84 -23.71
CA PRO A 336 -25.90 -24.19 -22.51
C PRO A 336 -25.78 -25.03 -21.23
N VAL A 337 -25.89 -26.36 -21.37
CA VAL A 337 -25.72 -27.31 -20.26
C VAL A 337 -24.27 -27.28 -19.76
N LEU A 338 -23.29 -27.38 -20.67
CA LEU A 338 -21.87 -27.31 -20.32
C LEU A 338 -21.46 -25.95 -19.75
N TYR A 339 -22.10 -24.87 -20.19
CA TYR A 339 -21.91 -23.54 -19.61
C TYR A 339 -22.19 -23.55 -18.10
N LYS A 340 -23.36 -24.07 -17.71
CA LYS A 340 -23.81 -24.14 -16.31
C LYS A 340 -23.08 -25.21 -15.49
N GLU A 341 -22.90 -26.41 -16.04
CA GLU A 341 -22.37 -27.56 -15.28
C GLU A 341 -20.85 -27.58 -15.16
N CYS A 342 -20.13 -26.98 -16.12
CA CYS A 342 -18.67 -27.03 -16.18
C CYS A 342 -18.03 -25.65 -16.31
N ALA A 343 -18.43 -24.87 -17.31
CA ALA A 343 -17.65 -23.70 -17.71
C ALA A 343 -17.66 -22.55 -16.70
N HIS A 344 -18.82 -22.18 -16.14
CA HIS A 344 -18.89 -21.17 -15.08
C HIS A 344 -18.15 -21.65 -13.82
N PRO A 345 -18.45 -22.84 -13.23
CA PRO A 345 -17.73 -23.31 -12.05
C PRO A 345 -16.22 -23.46 -12.25
N ALA A 346 -15.77 -23.86 -13.44
CA ALA A 346 -14.35 -24.01 -13.75
C ALA A 346 -13.64 -22.64 -13.78
N LEU A 347 -14.24 -21.62 -14.38
CA LEU A 347 -13.67 -20.28 -14.40
C LEU A 347 -13.72 -19.63 -13.01
N ASP A 348 -14.80 -19.83 -12.25
CA ASP A 348 -14.90 -19.33 -10.87
C ASP A 348 -13.82 -19.98 -9.99
N PHE A 349 -13.60 -21.28 -10.14
CA PHE A 349 -12.53 -21.99 -9.44
C PHE A 349 -11.14 -21.45 -9.81
N LEU A 350 -10.90 -21.20 -11.10
CA LEU A 350 -9.64 -20.64 -11.58
C LEU A 350 -9.35 -19.26 -10.98
N VAL A 351 -10.37 -18.42 -10.82
CA VAL A 351 -10.22 -17.08 -10.25
C VAL A 351 -10.08 -17.11 -8.73
N GLU A 352 -10.84 -17.96 -8.02
CA GLU A 352 -10.90 -17.96 -6.56
C GLU A 352 -9.88 -18.85 -5.85
N ARG A 353 -9.49 -19.99 -6.45
CA ARG A 353 -8.73 -21.04 -5.74
C ARG A 353 -7.39 -21.40 -6.37
N ASP A 354 -7.19 -21.11 -7.65
CA ASP A 354 -5.97 -21.48 -8.38
C ASP A 354 -5.30 -20.25 -9.00
N SER A 355 -4.92 -19.30 -8.15
CA SER A 355 -4.24 -18.06 -8.56
C SER A 355 -2.91 -18.29 -9.26
N ASP A 356 -2.31 -19.46 -9.07
CA ASP A 356 -0.98 -19.79 -9.57
C ASP A 356 -1.01 -20.41 -10.97
N TYR A 357 -2.16 -20.94 -11.43
CA TYR A 357 -2.28 -21.54 -12.77
C TYR A 357 -2.09 -20.54 -13.90
N CYS A 358 -2.70 -19.35 -13.78
CA CYS A 358 -2.62 -18.29 -14.77
C CYS A 358 -1.71 -17.14 -14.32
N SER A 359 -0.40 -17.40 -14.20
CA SER A 359 0.60 -16.36 -13.97
C SER A 359 0.97 -15.67 -15.29
N CYS A 360 0.52 -14.42 -15.46
CA CYS A 360 0.81 -13.58 -16.63
C CYS A 360 1.75 -12.43 -16.26
N ASP A 361 2.99 -12.53 -16.70
CA ASP A 361 4.01 -11.49 -16.50
C ASP A 361 3.66 -10.19 -17.24
N THR A 362 4.11 -9.06 -16.71
CA THR A 362 3.89 -7.77 -17.38
C THR A 362 4.77 -7.66 -18.65
N PRO A 363 4.22 -7.18 -19.78
CA PRO A 363 5.04 -6.87 -20.97
C PRO A 363 6.07 -5.79 -20.66
N CYS A 364 7.22 -5.83 -21.33
CA CYS A 364 8.20 -4.75 -21.19
C CYS A 364 7.75 -3.43 -21.83
N ASN A 365 6.90 -3.47 -22.84
CA ASN A 365 6.33 -2.28 -23.48
C ASN A 365 4.81 -2.32 -23.34
N ILE A 366 4.24 -1.31 -22.71
CA ILE A 366 2.79 -1.21 -22.49
C ILE A 366 2.33 0.20 -22.84
N THR A 367 1.27 0.30 -23.64
CA THR A 367 0.56 1.57 -23.86
C THR A 367 -0.72 1.56 -23.03
N ARG A 368 -0.85 2.51 -22.11
CA ARG A 368 -1.99 2.67 -21.23
C ARG A 368 -2.67 4.01 -21.53
N TYR A 369 -3.99 4.05 -21.40
CA TYR A 369 -4.76 5.28 -21.51
C TYR A 369 -5.29 5.67 -20.12
N SER A 370 -4.71 6.71 -19.54
CA SER A 370 -5.29 7.36 -18.36
C SER A 370 -6.56 8.10 -18.79
N LYS A 371 -7.58 8.10 -17.92
CA LYS A 371 -8.90 8.64 -18.25
C LYS A 371 -9.48 9.45 -17.09
N GLU A 372 -9.99 10.62 -17.41
CA GLU A 372 -10.78 11.44 -16.52
C GLU A 372 -12.23 11.50 -17.03
N LEU A 373 -13.18 11.19 -16.15
CA LEU A 373 -14.60 11.14 -16.49
C LEU A 373 -15.32 12.36 -15.92
N SER A 374 -16.10 13.02 -16.77
CA SER A 374 -17.07 14.03 -16.35
C SER A 374 -18.38 13.82 -17.11
N PHE A 375 -19.49 14.30 -16.57
CA PHE A 375 -20.81 14.07 -17.16
C PHE A 375 -21.73 15.26 -17.00
N VAL A 376 -22.62 15.42 -17.99
CA VAL A 376 -23.71 16.39 -17.99
C VAL A 376 -25.01 15.68 -18.34
N LYS A 377 -26.14 16.22 -17.84
CA LYS A 377 -27.45 15.62 -18.10
C LYS A 377 -27.89 15.85 -19.55
N ILE A 378 -28.36 14.78 -20.20
CA ILE A 378 -29.00 14.84 -21.53
C ILE A 378 -30.33 14.05 -21.47
N PRO A 379 -31.42 14.54 -22.10
CA PRO A 379 -31.57 15.82 -22.76
C PRO A 379 -31.85 16.99 -21.80
N SER A 380 -31.60 18.20 -22.28
CA SER A 380 -32.12 19.42 -21.64
C SER A 380 -33.63 19.54 -21.85
N LYS A 381 -34.32 20.30 -20.97
CA LYS A 381 -35.77 20.55 -21.12
C LYS A 381 -36.15 21.14 -22.48
N ALA A 382 -35.23 21.85 -23.14
CA ALA A 382 -35.44 22.43 -24.46
C ALA A 382 -35.26 21.42 -25.61
N SER A 383 -34.35 20.45 -25.45
CA SER A 383 -33.99 19.49 -26.51
C SER A 383 -34.81 18.19 -26.47
N VAL A 384 -35.41 17.84 -25.33
CA VAL A 384 -36.16 16.58 -25.16
C VAL A 384 -37.26 16.40 -26.21
N LYS A 385 -38.05 17.44 -26.49
CA LYS A 385 -39.13 17.40 -27.49
C LYS A 385 -38.62 17.20 -28.91
N TYR A 386 -37.47 17.81 -29.22
CA TYR A 386 -36.83 17.67 -30.52
C TYR A 386 -36.33 16.23 -30.72
N LEU A 387 -35.61 15.68 -29.73
CA LEU A 387 -35.08 14.32 -29.80
C LEU A 387 -36.18 13.26 -29.84
N ALA A 388 -37.23 13.44 -29.02
CA ALA A 388 -38.41 12.58 -29.04
C ALA A 388 -39.05 12.52 -30.44
N LYS A 389 -39.24 13.68 -31.09
CA LYS A 389 -39.79 13.75 -32.45
C LYS A 389 -38.81 13.23 -33.52
N LYS A 390 -37.51 13.52 -33.39
CA LYS A 390 -36.47 13.11 -34.35
C LYS A 390 -36.38 11.58 -34.45
N TYR A 391 -36.39 10.90 -33.31
CA TYR A 391 -36.26 9.44 -33.25
C TYR A 391 -37.60 8.70 -33.09
N SER A 392 -38.72 9.42 -33.16
CA SER A 392 -40.08 8.86 -33.00
C SER A 392 -40.26 8.04 -31.71
N LYS A 393 -39.75 8.57 -30.59
CA LYS A 393 -39.82 7.96 -29.24
C LYS A 393 -40.48 8.92 -28.24
N SER A 394 -40.90 8.41 -27.09
CA SER A 394 -41.48 9.24 -26.03
C SER A 394 -40.41 10.06 -25.30
N GLU A 395 -40.79 11.19 -24.69
CA GLU A 395 -39.87 12.02 -23.90
C GLU A 395 -39.22 11.24 -22.73
N LYS A 396 -40.01 10.35 -22.10
CA LYS A 396 -39.55 9.44 -21.04
C LYS A 396 -38.50 8.47 -21.58
N TYR A 397 -38.78 7.85 -22.73
CA TYR A 397 -37.85 6.91 -23.38
C TYR A 397 -36.49 7.57 -23.67
N ILE A 398 -36.47 8.78 -24.22
CA ILE A 398 -35.22 9.50 -24.51
C ILE A 398 -34.41 9.71 -23.22
N THR A 399 -35.06 10.06 -22.12
CA THR A 399 -34.38 10.33 -20.84
C THR A 399 -33.80 9.06 -20.22
N GLU A 400 -34.44 7.92 -20.43
CA GLU A 400 -34.06 6.63 -19.82
C GLU A 400 -33.14 5.78 -20.72
N ASN A 401 -33.12 6.00 -22.04
CA ASN A 401 -32.40 5.12 -22.96
C ASN A 401 -31.25 5.78 -23.73
N VAL A 402 -31.28 7.10 -23.92
CA VAL A 402 -30.27 7.78 -24.73
C VAL A 402 -29.09 8.20 -23.87
N LEU A 403 -27.89 7.87 -24.32
CA LEU A 403 -26.63 8.41 -23.80
C LEU A 403 -25.77 8.99 -24.90
N VAL A 404 -24.85 9.86 -24.51
CA VAL A 404 -23.79 10.36 -25.39
C VAL A 404 -22.44 10.06 -24.76
N LEU A 405 -21.51 9.56 -25.55
CA LEU A 405 -20.15 9.26 -25.11
C LEU A 405 -19.16 10.03 -25.99
N ASP A 406 -18.34 10.84 -25.34
CA ASP A 406 -17.27 11.62 -25.96
C ASP A 406 -15.91 11.12 -25.47
N VAL A 407 -15.11 10.54 -26.36
CA VAL A 407 -13.74 10.07 -26.08
C VAL A 407 -12.75 10.90 -26.86
N PHE A 408 -11.87 11.63 -26.18
CA PHE A 408 -10.91 12.53 -26.82
C PHE A 408 -9.60 12.62 -26.01
N PHE A 409 -8.54 13.11 -26.63
CA PHE A 409 -7.30 13.44 -25.92
C PHE A 409 -7.36 14.85 -25.33
N GLU A 410 -6.88 15.04 -24.11
CA GLU A 410 -6.80 16.38 -23.49
C GLU A 410 -5.91 17.33 -24.30
N ALA A 411 -4.68 16.88 -24.56
CA ALA A 411 -3.70 17.52 -25.41
C ALA A 411 -2.97 16.46 -26.26
N LEU A 412 -2.17 16.89 -27.25
CA LEU A 412 -1.37 15.98 -28.08
C LEU A 412 0.02 15.74 -27.47
N ASN A 413 0.00 15.18 -26.27
CA ASN A 413 1.17 14.81 -25.50
C ASN A 413 0.97 13.39 -25.00
N TYR A 414 2.07 12.65 -24.93
CA TYR A 414 2.08 11.35 -24.26
C TYR A 414 3.13 11.39 -23.14
N GLU A 415 2.81 10.71 -22.06
CA GLU A 415 3.69 10.55 -20.92
C GLU A 415 4.50 9.26 -21.14
N THR A 416 5.82 9.33 -21.01
CA THR A 416 6.68 8.14 -21.02
C THR A 416 7.18 7.87 -19.61
N ILE A 417 6.91 6.67 -19.12
CA ILE A 417 7.36 6.17 -17.82
C ILE A 417 8.32 5.01 -18.09
N GLU A 418 9.62 5.29 -18.07
CA GLU A 418 10.65 4.31 -18.43
C GLU A 418 11.52 3.96 -17.23
N GLN A 419 11.67 2.67 -16.96
CA GLN A 419 12.69 2.18 -16.03
C GLN A 419 14.06 2.19 -16.70
N ARG A 420 14.97 2.99 -16.15
CA ARG A 420 16.38 3.07 -16.58
C ARG A 420 17.28 2.42 -15.54
N LYS A 421 18.31 1.71 -16.01
CA LYS A 421 19.33 1.13 -15.14
C LYS A 421 20.03 2.27 -14.41
N ALA A 422 19.96 2.28 -13.08
CA ALA A 422 20.57 3.35 -12.28
C ALA A 422 22.08 3.21 -12.25
N TYR A 423 22.56 1.97 -12.33
CA TYR A 423 23.97 1.65 -12.30
C TYR A 423 24.30 0.57 -13.33
N GLU A 424 25.17 0.92 -14.27
CA GLU A 424 25.62 0.02 -15.33
C GLU A 424 27.06 -0.43 -15.09
N VAL A 425 27.50 -1.45 -15.84
CA VAL A 425 28.88 -1.96 -15.77
C VAL A 425 29.91 -0.85 -16.01
N ALA A 426 29.60 0.09 -16.91
CA ALA A 426 30.46 1.24 -17.17
C ALA A 426 30.62 2.14 -15.93
N GLY A 427 29.54 2.34 -15.16
CA GLY A 427 29.57 3.08 -13.89
C GLY A 427 30.39 2.35 -12.82
N LEU A 428 30.20 1.03 -12.69
CA LEU A 428 30.97 0.19 -11.78
C LEU A 428 32.48 0.25 -12.04
N LEU A 429 32.88 0.09 -13.31
CA LEU A 429 34.30 0.16 -13.69
C LEU A 429 34.87 1.57 -13.50
N GLY A 430 34.06 2.61 -13.78
CA GLY A 430 34.44 4.00 -13.56
C GLY A 430 34.69 4.32 -12.08
N ASP A 431 33.79 3.90 -11.20
CA ASP A 431 33.92 4.16 -9.76
C ASP A 431 35.06 3.36 -9.14
N ILE A 432 35.17 2.05 -9.42
CA ILE A 432 36.28 1.22 -8.92
C ILE A 432 37.61 1.76 -9.43
N GLY A 433 37.72 2.05 -10.74
CA GLY A 433 38.93 2.59 -11.33
C GLY A 433 39.31 3.96 -10.76
N GLY A 434 38.33 4.84 -10.55
CA GLY A 434 38.54 6.15 -9.94
C GLY A 434 39.04 6.06 -8.50
N GLN A 435 38.45 5.18 -7.68
CA GLN A 435 38.87 4.97 -6.29
C GLN A 435 40.24 4.31 -6.19
N MET A 436 40.53 3.31 -7.03
CA MET A 436 41.85 2.68 -7.11
C MET A 436 42.95 3.69 -7.46
N GLY A 437 42.67 4.58 -8.43
CA GLY A 437 43.56 5.67 -8.81
C GLY A 437 43.74 6.71 -7.71
N LEU A 438 42.69 7.08 -6.99
CA LEU A 438 42.73 8.08 -5.92
C LEU A 438 43.51 7.61 -4.68
N PHE A 439 43.26 6.38 -4.22
CA PHE A 439 43.79 5.90 -2.92
C PHE A 439 45.20 5.33 -2.99
N ILE A 440 45.52 4.63 -4.07
CA ILE A 440 46.78 3.87 -4.20
C ILE A 440 47.55 4.27 -5.48
N GLY A 441 46.93 5.02 -6.40
CA GLY A 441 47.52 5.28 -7.72
C GLY A 441 47.63 4.03 -8.59
N ALA A 442 46.86 2.99 -8.28
CA ALA A 442 46.95 1.71 -8.96
C ALA A 442 46.01 1.67 -10.16
N SER A 443 46.47 1.02 -11.23
CA SER A 443 45.66 0.63 -12.37
C SER A 443 45.61 -0.89 -12.48
N VAL A 444 44.84 -1.40 -13.44
CA VAL A 444 44.89 -2.84 -13.79
C VAL A 444 46.32 -3.28 -14.16
N LEU A 445 47.10 -2.41 -14.80
CA LEU A 445 48.50 -2.69 -15.13
C LEU A 445 49.37 -2.82 -13.87
N THR A 446 49.14 -1.98 -12.85
CA THR A 446 49.82 -2.07 -11.55
C THR A 446 49.55 -3.40 -10.84
N ILE A 447 48.32 -3.92 -10.96
CA ILE A 447 47.98 -5.26 -10.42
C ILE A 447 48.76 -6.35 -11.17
N LEU A 448 48.86 -6.25 -12.49
CA LEU A 448 49.65 -7.18 -13.29
C LEU A 448 51.15 -7.12 -12.94
N GLU A 449 51.71 -5.93 -12.70
CA GLU A 449 53.09 -5.75 -12.22
C GLU A 449 53.33 -6.46 -10.87
N LEU A 450 52.37 -6.39 -9.94
CA LEU A 450 52.45 -7.12 -8.66
C LEU A 450 52.40 -8.63 -8.85
N PHE A 451 51.54 -9.13 -9.75
CA PHE A 451 51.46 -10.55 -10.06
C PHE A 451 52.74 -11.06 -10.73
N ASP A 452 53.36 -10.27 -11.59
CA ASP A 452 54.62 -10.64 -12.26
C ASP A 452 55.76 -10.79 -11.24
N TYR A 453 55.89 -9.82 -10.32
CA TYR A 453 56.86 -9.92 -9.22
C TYR A 453 56.56 -11.09 -8.26
N LEU A 454 55.29 -11.30 -7.90
CA LEU A 454 54.89 -12.46 -7.09
C LEU A 454 55.23 -13.78 -7.79
N TYR A 455 55.03 -13.86 -9.10
CA TYR A 455 55.37 -15.02 -9.92
C TYR A 455 56.88 -15.29 -9.91
N GLU A 456 57.73 -14.27 -10.10
CA GLU A 456 59.19 -14.41 -10.00
C GLU A 456 59.65 -14.89 -8.60
N VAL A 457 59.07 -14.32 -7.54
CA VAL A 457 59.38 -14.71 -6.15
C VAL A 457 58.91 -16.13 -5.84
N MET A 458 57.72 -16.52 -6.30
CA MET A 458 57.19 -17.88 -6.13
C MET A 458 58.02 -18.90 -6.90
N LYS A 459 58.42 -18.59 -8.14
CA LYS A 459 59.34 -19.40 -8.94
C LYS A 459 60.67 -19.62 -8.21
N TYR A 460 61.27 -18.55 -7.65
CA TYR A 460 62.50 -18.65 -6.87
C TYR A 460 62.35 -19.47 -5.58
N ARG A 461 61.25 -19.30 -4.84
CA ARG A 461 60.99 -20.09 -3.61
C ARG A 461 60.70 -21.56 -3.90
N LEU A 462 59.97 -21.88 -4.96
CA LEU A 462 59.70 -23.26 -5.37
C LEU A 462 60.99 -24.00 -5.79
N CYS A 463 61.93 -23.31 -6.44
CA CYS A 463 63.25 -23.85 -6.74
C CYS A 463 64.08 -24.17 -5.48
N ARG A 464 63.97 -23.38 -4.39
CA ARG A 464 64.66 -23.67 -3.10
C ARG A 464 63.93 -24.68 -2.21
N CYS A 465 62.63 -24.89 -2.38
CA CYS A 465 61.87 -25.88 -1.60
C CYS A 465 62.13 -27.33 -2.01
N SER A 466 62.81 -27.58 -3.14
CA SER A 466 63.35 -28.89 -3.49
C SER A 466 64.52 -29.33 -2.59
N ASP A 467 65.23 -28.37 -1.95
CA ASP A 467 66.51 -28.61 -1.26
C ASP A 467 66.49 -28.51 0.27
N LYS A 468 65.31 -28.38 0.91
CA LYS A 468 65.22 -28.39 2.39
C LYS A 468 64.16 -29.35 2.90
N LYS A 469 64.49 -30.64 2.85
CA LYS A 469 63.78 -31.71 3.56
C LYS A 469 64.69 -32.31 4.64
N HIS A 470 64.94 -31.57 5.72
CA HIS A 470 65.48 -32.10 6.99
C HIS A 470 65.47 -31.01 8.08
N HIS A 471 64.48 -30.98 8.97
CA HIS A 471 64.63 -31.21 10.42
C HIS A 471 63.31 -30.98 11.17
N ASN A 472 63.21 -31.69 12.28
CA ASN A 472 62.03 -32.13 13.02
C ASN A 472 61.67 -31.25 14.24
N ASN A 473 60.38 -31.29 14.61
CA ASN A 473 59.75 -31.24 15.96
C ASN A 473 59.70 -30.01 16.90
N ASN A 474 58.47 -29.81 17.43
CA ASN A 474 57.96 -29.46 18.78
C ASN A 474 58.49 -28.17 19.47
N ASN A 475 57.75 -27.40 20.27
CA ASN A 475 56.65 -27.68 21.20
C ASN A 475 55.92 -26.35 21.58
N THR A 476 54.76 -26.52 22.20
CA THR A 476 53.89 -25.62 23.00
C THR A 476 54.50 -24.39 23.71
N ASP A 477 53.76 -23.27 23.80
CA ASP A 477 53.39 -22.67 25.11
C ASP A 477 52.26 -21.61 25.08
N HIS A 478 51.57 -21.53 26.22
CA HIS A 478 50.44 -20.66 26.59
C HIS A 478 50.82 -19.18 26.84
N GLY A 479 49.82 -18.28 26.75
CA GLY A 479 49.90 -16.93 27.33
C GLY A 479 48.61 -16.11 27.19
N THR A 480 47.90 -15.92 28.31
CA THR A 480 46.65 -15.16 28.49
C THR A 480 46.86 -13.67 28.83
N VAL A 481 45.97 -12.84 28.28
CA VAL A 481 45.29 -11.63 28.84
C VAL A 481 46.09 -10.33 29.07
N LEU A 482 45.60 -9.24 28.46
CA LEU A 482 45.05 -8.06 29.16
C LEU A 482 44.18 -7.22 28.20
N GLY A 483 42.97 -6.93 28.65
CA GLY A 483 41.89 -6.32 27.88
C GLY A 483 41.88 -4.79 27.88
N LEU A 484 41.00 -4.26 27.03
CA LEU A 484 40.61 -2.86 26.96
C LEU A 484 39.08 -2.83 26.77
N ASP A 485 38.41 -2.50 27.89
CA ASP A 485 37.11 -1.87 28.08
C ASP A 485 35.98 -2.12 27.04
N ASP A 486 35.17 -3.13 27.32
CA ASP A 486 33.78 -3.23 26.82
C ASP A 486 32.85 -2.37 27.69
N VAL A 487 32.48 -1.18 27.20
CA VAL A 487 31.37 -0.40 27.78
C VAL A 487 30.05 -1.04 27.34
N LYS A 488 29.52 -1.96 28.13
CA LYS A 488 28.14 -2.47 27.95
C LYS A 488 27.15 -1.33 28.24
N CYS A 489 26.10 -1.18 27.42
CA CYS A 489 25.00 -0.26 27.72
C CYS A 489 24.11 -0.89 28.80
N HIS A 490 24.01 -0.24 29.96
CA HIS A 490 23.33 -0.74 31.15
C HIS A 490 21.94 -0.13 31.37
N ALA A 491 21.02 -1.01 31.74
CA ALA A 491 19.67 -0.79 32.26
C ALA A 491 18.67 -0.06 31.33
N ILE A 492 17.60 -0.80 31.01
CA ILE A 492 16.42 -0.30 30.30
C ILE A 492 15.29 -0.22 31.32
N LEU A 493 14.78 1.00 31.57
CA LEU A 493 13.64 1.20 32.46
C LEU A 493 12.34 1.22 31.64
N CYS A 494 11.44 0.27 31.86
CA CYS A 494 10.05 0.41 31.40
C CYS A 494 9.20 1.01 32.52
N THR A 495 8.74 2.26 32.35
CA THR A 495 7.89 2.91 33.36
C THR A 495 6.42 2.44 33.24
N ARG A 496 5.95 1.68 34.25
CA ARG A 496 4.59 1.44 34.79
C ARG A 496 3.43 0.76 34.01
N HIS A 497 2.67 -0.04 34.79
CA HIS A 497 1.22 -0.38 34.85
C HIS A 497 0.29 -0.22 33.63
N CYS A 498 0.60 -0.86 32.51
CA CYS A 498 -0.45 -1.14 31.53
C CYS A 498 -0.16 -2.42 30.76
N THR A 499 -1.19 -2.97 30.11
CA THR A 499 -1.10 -4.12 29.20
C THR A 499 0.01 -3.92 28.17
N ARG A 500 0.12 -2.71 27.62
CA ARG A 500 1.17 -2.35 26.66
C ARG A 500 2.56 -2.31 27.28
N GLY A 501 2.73 -1.78 28.49
CA GLY A 501 4.03 -1.77 29.18
C GLY A 501 4.57 -3.18 29.41
N SER A 502 3.68 -4.13 29.76
CA SER A 502 4.06 -5.53 29.97
C SER A 502 4.42 -6.23 28.65
N ALA A 503 3.67 -5.97 27.57
CA ALA A 503 3.98 -6.51 26.24
C ALA A 503 5.32 -6.00 25.70
N ILE A 504 5.64 -4.71 25.91
CA ILE A 504 6.91 -4.12 25.51
C ILE A 504 8.06 -4.65 26.38
N ALA A 505 7.85 -4.83 27.69
CA ALA A 505 8.85 -5.44 28.57
C ALA A 505 9.21 -6.86 28.12
N LYS A 506 8.25 -7.64 27.59
CA LYS A 506 8.50 -8.96 26.99
C LYS A 506 9.44 -8.88 25.78
N ILE A 507 9.21 -7.95 24.86
CA ILE A 507 10.07 -7.73 23.69
C ILE A 507 11.48 -7.32 24.11
N VAL A 508 11.57 -6.27 24.93
CA VAL A 508 12.83 -5.69 25.39
C VAL A 508 13.64 -6.72 26.19
N GLY A 509 13.00 -7.47 27.08
CA GLY A 509 13.64 -8.54 27.83
C GLY A 509 14.20 -9.64 26.93
N THR A 510 13.46 -10.04 25.91
CA THR A 510 13.92 -11.08 24.96
C THR A 510 15.11 -10.61 24.14
N ASN A 511 15.05 -9.39 23.60
CA ASN A 511 16.12 -8.83 22.77
C ASN A 511 17.38 -8.50 23.58
N ALA A 512 17.23 -7.94 24.79
CA ALA A 512 18.35 -7.65 25.67
C ALA A 512 19.07 -8.92 26.12
N ARG A 513 18.36 -10.04 26.28
CA ARG A 513 18.98 -11.35 26.58
C ARG A 513 19.79 -11.91 25.40
N ASN A 514 19.33 -11.66 24.18
CA ASN A 514 19.91 -12.24 22.96
C ASN A 514 20.99 -11.38 22.31
N ASN A 515 21.19 -10.14 22.78
CA ASN A 515 22.10 -9.18 22.17
C ASN A 515 23.11 -8.65 23.19
N SER A 516 24.40 -8.89 22.92
CA SER A 516 25.51 -8.52 23.81
C SER A 516 25.73 -7.01 23.97
N LYS A 517 25.08 -6.18 23.15
CA LYS A 517 25.13 -4.71 23.27
C LYS A 517 24.35 -4.18 24.47
N PHE A 518 23.33 -4.92 24.92
CA PHE A 518 22.47 -4.51 26.04
C PHE A 518 22.78 -5.33 27.28
N ASP A 519 22.59 -4.73 28.46
CA ASP A 519 22.54 -5.49 29.70
C ASP A 519 21.36 -6.45 29.66
N SER A 520 21.64 -7.72 29.97
CA SER A 520 20.63 -8.76 30.06
C SER A 520 19.51 -8.41 31.04
N THR A 521 19.77 -7.64 32.11
CA THR A 521 18.75 -7.31 33.12
C THR A 521 17.94 -6.09 32.72
N VAL A 522 16.60 -6.24 32.66
CA VAL A 522 15.66 -5.17 32.33
C VAL A 522 14.83 -4.82 33.56
N ASN A 523 14.98 -3.58 34.05
CA ASN A 523 14.22 -3.11 35.20
C ASN A 523 12.85 -2.58 34.75
N MET A 524 11.79 -3.11 35.33
CA MET A 524 10.42 -2.65 35.11
C MET A 524 9.91 -1.98 36.37
N TRP A 525 9.62 -0.68 36.31
CA TRP A 525 8.99 -0.01 37.45
C TRP A 525 7.53 -0.44 37.58
N VAL A 526 7.19 -1.04 38.72
CA VAL A 526 5.85 -1.54 39.04
C VAL A 526 5.43 -0.87 40.34
N PHE A 527 4.45 0.02 40.29
CA PHE A 527 3.92 0.61 41.51
C PHE A 527 3.23 -0.46 42.38
N GLU A 528 3.48 -0.39 43.68
CA GLU A 528 3.14 -1.50 44.56
C GLU A 528 1.63 -1.58 44.80
N GLU A 529 1.05 -2.74 44.50
CA GLU A 529 -0.37 -3.02 44.69
C GLU A 529 -0.54 -4.45 45.21
N THR A 530 -1.53 -4.66 46.08
CA THR A 530 -1.85 -6.00 46.58
C THR A 530 -2.86 -6.69 45.66
N VAL A 531 -2.46 -7.77 45.02
CA VAL A 531 -3.32 -8.61 44.15
C VAL A 531 -3.33 -10.02 44.74
N ASN A 532 -4.52 -10.58 44.99
CA ASN A 532 -4.69 -11.90 45.62
C ASN A 532 -3.89 -12.10 46.93
N GLY A 533 -3.73 -11.03 47.72
CA GLY A 533 -3.03 -11.07 49.02
C GLY A 533 -1.49 -11.01 48.96
N ARG A 534 -0.89 -10.98 47.76
CA ARG A 534 0.57 -10.79 47.55
C ARG A 534 0.83 -9.43 46.90
N LYS A 535 2.05 -8.90 47.06
CA LYS A 535 2.51 -7.71 46.34
C LYS A 535 2.66 -8.02 44.86
N LEU A 536 2.25 -7.12 43.97
CA LEU A 536 2.32 -7.33 42.53
C LEU A 536 3.76 -7.50 42.04
N THR A 537 4.72 -6.80 42.65
CA THR A 537 6.15 -6.97 42.37
C THR A 537 6.64 -8.39 42.70
N GLU A 538 6.21 -8.95 43.82
CA GLU A 538 6.53 -10.33 44.23
C GLU A 538 5.89 -11.37 43.30
N ILE A 539 4.69 -11.12 42.80
CA ILE A 539 4.03 -11.99 41.82
C ILE A 539 4.80 -11.96 40.49
N ILE A 540 5.13 -10.77 39.98
CA ILE A 540 5.85 -10.65 38.70
C ILE A 540 7.24 -11.28 38.79
N ASN A 541 7.96 -11.07 39.90
CA ASN A 541 9.31 -11.60 40.06
C ASN A 541 9.36 -13.11 40.34
N ALA A 542 8.31 -13.69 40.95
CA ALA A 542 8.27 -15.13 41.26
C ALA A 542 7.59 -15.95 40.16
N ASP A 543 6.47 -15.45 39.64
CA ASP A 543 5.61 -16.17 38.69
C ASP A 543 5.87 -15.75 37.24
N HIS A 544 6.75 -14.75 37.02
CA HIS A 544 7.09 -14.15 35.72
C HIS A 544 5.85 -13.78 34.89
N GLU A 545 4.84 -13.24 35.54
CA GLU A 545 3.55 -12.93 34.92
C GLU A 545 2.90 -11.70 35.56
N ASN A 546 2.40 -10.79 34.72
CA ASN A 546 1.59 -9.67 35.18
C ASN A 546 0.10 -10.04 35.17
N VAL A 547 -0.31 -10.80 36.19
CA VAL A 547 -1.68 -11.36 36.33
C VAL A 547 -2.81 -10.34 36.28
N LYS A 548 -2.53 -9.05 36.54
CA LYS A 548 -3.54 -7.97 36.51
C LYS A 548 -3.68 -7.33 35.13
N TYR A 549 -2.56 -7.02 34.48
CA TYR A 549 -2.57 -6.19 33.26
C TYR A 549 -2.32 -6.97 31.97
N LEU A 550 -1.71 -8.15 32.05
CA LEU A 550 -1.44 -9.03 30.91
C LEU A 550 -1.56 -10.51 31.36
N PRO A 551 -2.76 -10.95 31.77
CA PRO A 551 -2.97 -12.31 32.27
C PRO A 551 -2.75 -13.35 31.17
N GLY A 552 -2.13 -14.49 31.51
CA GLY A 552 -1.89 -15.60 30.59
C GLY A 552 -0.60 -15.51 29.78
N HIS A 553 0.19 -14.46 29.92
CA HIS A 553 1.45 -14.27 29.19
C HIS A 553 2.65 -14.19 30.15
N LYS A 554 3.65 -15.06 29.91
CA LYS A 554 4.90 -15.04 30.67
C LYS A 554 5.85 -13.95 30.17
N LEU A 555 6.48 -13.27 31.12
CA LEU A 555 7.57 -12.33 30.91
C LEU A 555 8.91 -13.08 30.98
N PRO A 556 9.96 -12.61 30.27
CA PRO A 556 11.30 -13.19 30.38
C PRO A 556 11.86 -13.08 31.80
N GLU A 557 12.62 -14.09 32.23
CA GLU A 557 13.19 -14.16 33.60
C GLU A 557 14.10 -12.99 33.96
N ASN A 558 14.69 -12.36 32.96
CA ASN A 558 15.59 -11.22 33.09
C ASN A 558 14.85 -9.87 33.22
N VAL A 559 13.51 -9.87 33.20
CA VAL A 559 12.69 -8.69 33.51
C VAL A 559 12.39 -8.65 35.01
N VAL A 560 12.91 -7.65 35.70
CA VAL A 560 12.81 -7.51 37.16
C VAL A 560 11.85 -6.37 37.52
N ALA A 561 10.79 -6.69 38.24
CA ALA A 561 9.84 -5.71 38.77
C ALA A 561 10.42 -5.00 40.01
N VAL A 562 10.51 -3.67 39.92
CA VAL A 562 11.07 -2.80 40.97
C VAL A 562 9.97 -1.83 41.48
N PRO A 563 9.71 -1.77 42.79
CA PRO A 563 8.65 -0.91 43.36
C PRO A 563 9.01 0.58 43.36
N ASP A 564 10.28 0.89 43.59
CA ASP A 564 10.78 2.27 43.64
C ASP A 564 11.21 2.76 42.26
N LEU A 565 10.71 3.93 41.87
CA LEU A 565 10.98 4.53 40.56
C LEU A 565 12.44 4.98 40.41
N LEU A 566 13.04 5.50 41.48
CA LEU A 566 14.41 6.03 41.44
C LEU A 566 15.42 4.88 41.38
N ASP A 567 15.20 3.84 42.17
CA ASP A 567 16.04 2.64 42.13
C ASP A 567 16.02 1.99 40.74
N ALA A 568 14.86 1.99 40.08
CA ALA A 568 14.71 1.46 38.73
C ALA A 568 15.37 2.36 37.66
N ALA A 569 15.43 3.68 37.87
CA ALA A 569 15.90 4.66 36.88
C ALA A 569 17.39 5.05 37.01
N LYS A 570 17.98 4.96 38.20
CA LYS A 570 19.27 5.59 38.53
C LYS A 570 20.43 5.15 37.65
N SER A 571 20.46 3.88 37.24
CA SER A 571 21.54 3.29 36.42
C SER A 571 21.19 3.16 34.95
N ALA A 572 20.00 3.57 34.52
CA ALA A 572 19.48 3.31 33.18
C ALA A 572 20.04 4.24 32.10
N ASP A 573 20.59 3.66 31.03
CA ASP A 573 21.02 4.35 29.81
C ASP A 573 19.85 4.57 28.83
N ILE A 574 18.82 3.71 28.89
CA ILE A 574 17.61 3.83 28.06
C ILE A 574 16.36 3.84 28.96
N LEU A 575 15.54 4.88 28.82
CA LEU A 575 14.31 5.09 29.58
C LEU A 575 13.10 4.98 28.63
N LEU A 576 12.30 3.93 28.78
CA LEU A 576 11.05 3.73 28.03
C LEU A 576 9.85 4.26 28.84
N PHE A 577 9.18 5.26 28.28
CA PHE A 577 8.01 5.88 28.87
C PHE A 577 6.73 5.25 28.31
N VAL A 578 6.10 4.38 29.12
CA VAL A 578 4.89 3.62 28.72
C VAL A 578 3.77 3.81 29.75
N ILE A 579 3.49 5.06 30.08
CA ILE A 579 2.44 5.44 31.05
C ILE A 579 1.34 6.29 30.40
N PRO A 580 0.14 6.36 31.00
CA PRO A 580 -0.85 7.36 30.61
C PRO A 580 -0.28 8.78 30.77
N HIS A 581 -0.55 9.66 29.81
CA HIS A 581 0.06 11.00 29.76
C HIS A 581 -0.24 11.84 31.02
N GLN A 582 -1.42 11.67 31.62
CA GLN A 582 -1.84 12.36 32.86
C GLN A 582 -0.85 12.19 34.04
N PHE A 583 -0.06 11.12 34.07
CA PHE A 583 0.89 10.86 35.16
C PHE A 583 2.31 11.30 34.86
N ILE A 584 2.61 11.74 33.62
CA ILE A 584 3.99 12.02 33.20
C ILE A 584 4.62 13.14 34.01
N GLY A 585 3.86 14.20 34.32
CA GLY A 585 4.34 15.34 35.08
C GLY A 585 4.95 14.92 36.42
N ARG A 586 4.23 14.11 37.20
CA ARG A 586 4.65 13.63 38.53
C ARG A 586 5.85 12.67 38.46
N VAL A 587 5.88 11.80 37.47
CA VAL A 587 6.99 10.85 37.26
C VAL A 587 8.26 11.62 36.93
N CYS A 588 8.20 12.55 35.98
CA CYS A 588 9.33 13.40 35.61
C CYS A 588 9.80 14.27 36.79
N ASP A 589 8.90 14.84 37.59
CA ASP A 589 9.27 15.63 38.77
C ASP A 589 10.03 14.80 39.82
N THR A 590 9.69 13.53 39.95
CA THR A 590 10.39 12.61 40.88
C THR A 590 11.80 12.27 40.39
N MET A 591 11.95 12.05 39.08
CA MET A 591 13.21 11.66 38.42
C MET A 591 14.17 12.83 38.17
N LYS A 592 13.68 14.07 38.23
CA LYS A 592 14.46 15.28 37.92
C LYS A 592 15.76 15.35 38.73
N GLY A 593 16.89 15.43 38.01
CA GLY A 593 18.23 15.53 38.61
C GLY A 593 18.74 14.25 39.28
N LYS A 594 18.07 13.10 39.08
CA LYS A 594 18.41 11.81 39.72
C LYS A 594 18.64 10.67 38.72
N ILE A 595 18.69 10.98 37.43
CA ILE A 595 18.94 10.05 36.33
C ILE A 595 20.28 10.37 35.65
N LYS A 596 20.79 9.45 34.83
CA LYS A 596 21.98 9.70 34.01
C LYS A 596 21.71 10.87 33.03
N PRO A 597 22.62 11.86 32.95
CA PRO A 597 22.42 13.05 32.12
C PRO A 597 22.47 12.76 30.61
N ASP A 598 23.11 11.67 30.21
CA ASP A 598 23.26 11.18 28.83
C ASP A 598 22.28 10.05 28.47
N ALA A 599 21.33 9.74 29.35
CA ALA A 599 20.31 8.72 29.09
C ALA A 599 19.46 9.07 27.86
N LEU A 600 19.04 8.04 27.12
CA LEU A 600 18.14 8.13 25.99
C LEU A 600 16.72 7.83 26.44
N GLY A 601 15.78 8.72 26.14
CA GLY A 601 14.36 8.49 26.39
C GLY A 601 13.61 8.07 25.13
N MET A 602 12.65 7.15 25.27
CA MET A 602 11.67 6.84 24.22
C MET A 602 10.25 6.88 24.79
N SER A 603 9.38 7.69 24.20
CA SER A 603 7.96 7.75 24.55
C SER A 603 7.12 6.84 23.66
N LEU A 604 6.33 5.97 24.28
CA LEU A 604 5.27 5.22 23.61
C LEU A 604 3.90 5.85 23.92
N ILE A 605 3.85 7.02 24.54
CA ILE A 605 2.63 7.62 25.09
C ILE A 605 1.77 8.18 23.94
N LYS A 606 0.55 7.67 23.79
CA LYS A 606 -0.40 8.06 22.73
C LYS A 606 -1.30 9.18 23.28
N GLY A 607 -0.89 10.44 23.16
CA GLY A 607 -1.63 11.60 23.65
C GLY A 607 -0.89 12.91 23.41
N VAL A 608 -1.53 14.05 23.70
CA VAL A 608 -0.93 15.39 23.65
C VAL A 608 -1.21 16.11 24.95
N ASP A 609 -0.53 17.23 25.21
CA ASP A 609 -0.81 18.09 26.37
C ASP A 609 -1.14 19.52 25.89
N GLU A 610 -1.86 20.26 26.74
CA GLU A 610 -2.21 21.66 26.48
C GLU A 610 -1.29 22.58 27.29
N GLY A 611 -0.30 23.17 26.62
CA GLY A 611 0.57 24.19 27.21
C GLY A 611 -0.01 25.60 27.09
N PRO A 612 0.56 26.60 27.80
CA PRO A 612 0.15 28.00 27.69
C PRO A 612 0.28 28.57 26.27
N ASP A 613 1.17 28.02 25.45
CA ASP A 613 1.42 28.42 24.06
C ASP A 613 0.69 27.53 23.02
N GLY A 614 -0.14 26.57 23.44
CA GLY A 614 -0.90 25.67 22.56
C GLY A 614 -0.50 24.19 22.69
N LEU A 615 -0.38 23.49 21.54
CA LEU A 615 -0.03 22.06 21.50
C LEU A 615 1.35 21.83 22.13
N LYS A 616 1.43 20.96 23.14
CA LYS A 616 2.69 20.38 23.61
C LYS A 616 2.71 18.87 23.38
N LEU A 617 3.81 18.38 22.84
CA LEU A 617 4.03 16.95 22.68
C LEU A 617 4.55 16.34 23.99
N ILE A 618 4.22 15.08 24.27
CA ILE A 618 4.63 14.43 25.53
C ILE A 618 6.14 14.22 25.55
N SER A 619 6.74 13.89 24.40
CA SER A 619 8.20 13.83 24.26
C SER A 619 8.87 15.17 24.61
N GLU A 620 8.29 16.31 24.24
CA GLU A 620 8.80 17.64 24.59
C GLU A 620 8.67 17.92 26.09
N VAL A 621 7.53 17.58 26.71
CA VAL A 621 7.33 17.72 28.16
C VAL A 621 8.38 16.93 28.95
N ILE A 622 8.69 15.70 28.51
CA ILE A 622 9.71 14.87 29.14
C ILE A 622 11.10 15.48 28.94
N HIS A 623 11.41 15.93 27.71
CA HIS A 623 12.66 16.58 27.37
C HIS A 623 12.90 17.84 28.21
N GLU A 624 11.91 18.73 28.33
CA GLU A 624 11.98 19.96 29.13
C GLU A 624 12.23 19.67 30.62
N LYS A 625 11.59 18.63 31.18
CA LYS A 625 11.70 18.32 32.61
C LYS A 625 12.99 17.58 32.99
N LEU A 626 13.43 16.64 32.15
CA LEU A 626 14.51 15.72 32.45
C LEU A 626 15.83 16.06 31.76
N GLY A 627 15.81 16.86 30.67
CA GLY A 627 17.02 17.25 29.93
C GLY A 627 17.63 16.15 29.06
N ILE A 628 16.90 15.05 28.82
CA ILE A 628 17.38 13.89 28.05
C ILE A 628 16.89 13.93 26.61
N LYS A 629 17.61 13.29 25.68
CA LYS A 629 17.16 13.17 24.28
C LYS A 629 15.94 12.24 24.20
N MET A 630 14.93 12.63 23.43
CA MET A 630 13.68 11.88 23.31
C MET A 630 13.44 11.37 21.89
N SER A 631 13.05 10.09 21.81
CA SER A 631 12.49 9.44 20.62
C SER A 631 11.05 9.02 20.89
N VAL A 632 10.30 8.63 19.87
CA VAL A 632 8.92 8.15 20.02
C VAL A 632 8.69 6.86 19.25
N LEU A 633 7.73 6.05 19.69
CA LEU A 633 7.33 4.83 18.98
C LEU A 633 5.80 4.73 18.90
N MET A 634 5.29 4.73 17.67
CA MET A 634 3.86 4.60 17.35
C MET A 634 3.67 3.58 16.22
N GLY A 635 2.52 2.91 16.18
CA GLY A 635 2.29 1.83 15.22
C GLY A 635 1.09 0.98 15.57
N ALA A 636 0.70 0.11 14.64
CA ALA A 636 -0.39 -0.87 14.78
C ALA A 636 -0.05 -1.97 15.79
N ASN A 637 0.05 -1.61 17.07
CA ASN A 637 0.59 -2.44 18.14
C ASN A 637 -0.45 -2.72 19.24
N ILE A 638 -1.53 -3.44 18.90
CA ILE A 638 -2.52 -3.88 19.89
C ILE A 638 -1.83 -4.76 20.93
N ALA A 639 -1.82 -4.33 22.19
CA ALA A 639 -0.96 -4.91 23.23
C ALA A 639 -1.14 -6.43 23.44
N ASN A 640 -2.36 -6.96 23.33
CA ASN A 640 -2.61 -8.39 23.45
C ASN A 640 -2.04 -9.17 22.26
N GLU A 641 -2.16 -8.64 21.04
CA GLU A 641 -1.61 -9.29 19.84
C GLU A 641 -0.08 -9.26 19.83
N VAL A 642 0.51 -8.17 20.33
CA VAL A 642 1.96 -8.08 20.56
C VAL A 642 2.41 -9.14 21.58
N ALA A 643 1.64 -9.35 22.66
CA ALA A 643 1.94 -10.36 23.67
C ALA A 643 1.76 -11.80 23.15
N ASP A 644 0.80 -12.01 22.25
CA ASP A 644 0.56 -13.25 21.48
C ASP A 644 1.64 -13.53 20.42
N GLU A 645 2.62 -12.65 20.24
CA GLU A 645 3.64 -12.75 19.17
C GLU A 645 3.03 -12.77 17.77
N LYS A 646 1.86 -12.14 17.59
CA LYS A 646 1.29 -11.90 16.26
C LYS A 646 2.07 -10.80 15.56
N PHE A 647 2.18 -10.92 14.24
CA PHE A 647 2.88 -9.95 13.43
C PHE A 647 2.28 -8.54 13.57
N CYS A 648 3.13 -7.56 13.82
CA CYS A 648 2.78 -6.15 13.82
C CYS A 648 3.96 -5.30 13.35
N GLU A 649 3.63 -4.15 12.76
CA GLU A 649 4.61 -3.16 12.31
C GLU A 649 4.55 -1.92 13.21
N THR A 650 5.69 -1.26 13.40
CA THR A 650 5.76 -0.01 14.15
C THR A 650 6.77 0.95 13.54
N THR A 651 6.60 2.23 13.87
CA THR A 651 7.48 3.31 13.45
C THR A 651 8.12 3.96 14.67
N ILE A 652 9.45 4.09 14.66
CA ILE A 652 10.22 4.89 15.62
C ILE A 652 10.53 6.24 15.00
N GLY A 653 10.10 7.31 15.64
CA GLY A 653 10.49 8.68 15.33
C GLY A 653 11.74 9.06 16.13
N CYS A 654 12.87 9.25 15.46
CA CYS A 654 14.14 9.61 16.10
C CYS A 654 14.95 10.56 15.21
N ARG A 655 15.32 11.73 15.73
CA ARG A 655 16.11 12.73 14.99
C ARG A 655 17.56 12.31 14.78
N ASP A 656 18.10 11.47 15.65
CA ASP A 656 19.48 11.00 15.62
C ASP A 656 19.52 9.58 15.03
N GLN A 657 20.12 9.43 13.85
CA GLN A 657 20.11 8.17 13.11
C GLN A 657 20.83 7.04 13.86
N ALA A 658 21.90 7.34 14.61
CA ALA A 658 22.62 6.34 15.37
C ALA A 658 21.79 5.82 16.55
N GLN A 659 21.08 6.72 17.25
CA GLN A 659 20.13 6.33 18.30
C GLN A 659 18.95 5.55 17.72
N GLY A 660 18.43 5.97 16.57
CA GLY A 660 17.36 5.25 15.86
C GLY A 660 17.73 3.80 15.55
N ALA A 661 18.96 3.55 15.08
CA ALA A 661 19.45 2.19 14.82
C ALA A 661 19.57 1.35 16.10
N LEU A 662 20.10 1.92 17.20
CA LEU A 662 20.18 1.27 18.51
C LEU A 662 18.79 0.89 19.04
N LEU A 663 17.83 1.82 18.96
CA LEU A 663 16.46 1.62 19.42
C LEU A 663 15.70 0.62 18.55
N LYS A 664 15.98 0.58 17.24
CA LYS A 664 15.46 -0.44 16.33
C LYS A 664 15.96 -1.83 16.72
N GLU A 665 17.25 -1.98 16.98
CA GLU A 665 17.85 -3.24 17.41
C GLU A 665 17.28 -3.72 18.76
N LEU A 666 16.93 -2.78 19.64
CA LEU A 666 16.29 -3.11 20.92
C LEU A 666 14.84 -3.60 20.76
N MET A 667 14.09 -3.03 19.82
CA MET A 667 12.64 -3.25 19.70
C MET A 667 12.26 -4.32 18.67
N GLN A 668 13.11 -4.58 17.67
CA GLN A 668 12.75 -5.44 16.56
C GLN A 668 12.77 -6.93 16.92
N THR A 669 11.75 -7.66 16.50
CA THR A 669 11.67 -9.13 16.56
C THR A 669 11.10 -9.67 15.25
N ASP A 670 11.03 -10.99 15.09
CA ASP A 670 10.43 -11.63 13.89
C ASP A 670 8.95 -11.26 13.70
N HIS A 671 8.27 -10.88 14.79
CA HIS A 671 6.85 -10.51 14.79
C HIS A 671 6.60 -9.03 15.09
N PHE A 672 7.65 -8.25 15.39
CA PHE A 672 7.56 -6.83 15.70
C PHE A 672 8.53 -6.06 14.81
N ARG A 673 8.07 -5.67 13.62
CA ARG A 673 8.90 -5.02 12.60
C ARG A 673 8.99 -3.52 12.83
N VAL A 674 10.20 -2.96 12.79
CA VAL A 674 10.45 -1.56 13.12
C VAL A 674 11.00 -0.78 11.93
N THR A 675 10.32 0.30 11.55
CA THR A 675 10.83 1.34 10.64
C THR A 675 11.25 2.56 11.45
N VAL A 676 12.35 3.22 11.08
CA VAL A 676 12.85 4.42 11.76
C VAL A 676 12.70 5.61 10.81
N VAL A 677 12.09 6.70 11.30
CA VAL A 677 11.91 7.96 10.57
C VAL A 677 12.43 9.13 11.40
N GLN A 678 12.81 10.23 10.76
CA GLN A 678 13.37 11.40 11.46
C GLN A 678 12.30 12.30 12.11
N GLU A 679 11.08 12.30 11.58
CA GLU A 679 9.96 13.16 11.99
C GLU A 679 9.27 12.67 13.27
N ALA A 680 9.98 12.77 14.41
CA ALA A 680 9.49 12.30 15.70
C ALA A 680 8.18 12.97 16.17
N ASP A 681 8.03 14.25 15.90
CA ASP A 681 6.81 15.02 16.18
C ASP A 681 5.60 14.51 15.37
N VAL A 682 5.79 14.25 14.07
CA VAL A 682 4.74 13.71 13.20
C VAL A 682 4.31 12.31 13.66
N VAL A 683 5.27 11.44 14.00
CA VAL A 683 5.00 10.10 14.53
C VAL A 683 4.16 10.18 15.80
N GLU A 684 4.50 11.07 16.74
CA GLU A 684 3.77 11.24 18.01
C GLU A 684 2.35 11.79 17.81
N ILE A 685 2.17 12.76 16.90
CA ILE A 685 0.86 13.31 16.55
C ILE A 685 -0.04 12.25 15.92
N CYS A 686 0.50 11.43 15.00
CA CYS A 686 -0.25 10.30 14.45
C CYS A 686 -0.70 9.38 15.58
N GLY A 687 0.21 9.15 16.53
CA GLY A 687 0.01 8.49 17.80
C GLY A 687 -1.18 8.98 18.64
N ALA A 688 -1.44 10.28 18.68
CA ALA A 688 -2.52 10.85 19.47
C ALA A 688 -3.85 10.88 18.71
N LEU A 689 -3.84 11.39 17.47
CA LEU A 689 -5.06 11.73 16.74
C LEU A 689 -5.87 10.52 16.26
N LYS A 690 -5.24 9.35 16.01
CA LYS A 690 -5.99 8.17 15.56
C LYS A 690 -7.06 7.72 16.54
N ASN A 691 -6.86 7.95 17.84
CA ASN A 691 -7.84 7.58 18.86
C ASN A 691 -9.14 8.39 18.71
N ILE A 692 -9.05 9.64 18.25
CA ILE A 692 -10.22 10.49 17.95
C ILE A 692 -10.97 9.93 16.74
N VAL A 693 -10.25 9.59 15.66
CA VAL A 693 -10.86 9.00 14.45
C VAL A 693 -11.50 7.64 14.75
N ALA A 694 -10.90 6.84 15.63
CA ALA A 694 -11.44 5.55 16.04
C ALA A 694 -12.75 5.65 16.82
N VAL A 695 -12.94 6.69 17.64
CA VAL A 695 -14.26 6.98 18.24
C VAL A 695 -15.29 7.19 17.14
N GLY A 696 -14.91 7.91 16.08
CA GLY A 696 -15.74 8.12 14.91
C GLY A 696 -16.17 6.86 14.16
N ALA A 697 -15.20 6.00 13.88
CA ALA A 697 -15.47 4.69 13.30
C ALA A 697 -16.42 3.86 14.18
N GLY A 698 -16.29 3.97 15.51
CA GLY A 698 -17.20 3.33 16.46
C GLY A 698 -18.62 3.90 16.41
N PHE A 699 -18.80 5.20 16.21
CA PHE A 699 -20.13 5.76 15.96
C PHE A 699 -20.75 5.24 14.66
N CYS A 700 -19.98 5.08 13.58
CA CYS A 700 -20.47 4.46 12.35
C CYS A 700 -20.98 3.03 12.59
N ASP A 701 -20.21 2.22 13.34
CA ASP A 701 -20.59 0.85 13.70
C ASP A 701 -21.81 0.82 14.63
N GLY A 702 -21.90 1.78 15.55
CA GLY A 702 -22.99 1.89 16.52
C GLY A 702 -24.32 2.32 15.89
N LEU A 703 -24.26 3.21 14.91
CA LEU A 703 -25.42 3.74 14.19
C LEU A 703 -25.83 2.87 12.99
N GLY A 704 -24.97 1.97 12.54
CA GLY A 704 -25.27 1.02 11.47
C GLY A 704 -25.05 1.56 10.05
N PHE A 705 -24.13 2.52 9.86
CA PHE A 705 -23.89 3.15 8.55
C PHE A 705 -23.07 2.34 7.54
N GLY A 706 -22.68 1.11 7.91
CA GLY A 706 -21.93 0.19 7.05
C GLY A 706 -20.47 0.55 6.82
N ASP A 707 -19.75 -0.39 6.20
CA ASP A 707 -18.29 -0.31 6.02
C ASP A 707 -17.84 0.79 5.05
N ASN A 708 -18.67 1.13 4.06
CA ASN A 708 -18.37 2.21 3.11
C ASN A 708 -18.26 3.57 3.81
N THR A 709 -19.20 3.86 4.71
CA THR A 709 -19.19 5.09 5.52
C THR A 709 -17.97 5.11 6.44
N LYS A 710 -17.70 3.98 7.10
CA LYS A 710 -16.53 3.81 7.98
C LYS A 710 -15.22 4.03 7.23
N ALA A 711 -15.08 3.49 6.02
CA ALA A 711 -13.91 3.69 5.17
C ALA A 711 -13.73 5.18 4.78
N ALA A 712 -14.82 5.88 4.48
CA ALA A 712 -14.79 7.32 4.23
C ALA A 712 -14.37 8.12 5.48
N VAL A 713 -14.84 7.74 6.68
CA VAL A 713 -14.42 8.33 7.96
C VAL A 713 -12.93 8.13 8.20
N ILE A 714 -12.40 6.92 7.97
CA ILE A 714 -10.97 6.62 8.14
C ILE A 714 -10.13 7.46 7.16
N ARG A 715 -10.50 7.50 5.88
CA ARG A 715 -9.78 8.28 4.86
C ARG A 715 -9.77 9.78 5.18
N LEU A 716 -10.92 10.34 5.57
CA LEU A 716 -11.01 11.76 5.94
C LEU A 716 -10.24 12.03 7.23
N GLY A 717 -10.32 11.14 8.23
CA GLY A 717 -9.55 11.24 9.46
C GLY A 717 -8.04 11.28 9.20
N LEU A 718 -7.53 10.45 8.29
CA LEU A 718 -6.12 10.49 7.88
C LEU A 718 -5.74 11.83 7.24
N MET A 719 -6.58 12.37 6.37
CA MET A 719 -6.34 13.69 5.76
C MET A 719 -6.33 14.82 6.80
N GLU A 720 -7.21 14.77 7.80
CA GLU A 720 -7.22 15.74 8.90
C GLU A 720 -5.98 15.60 9.79
N MET A 721 -5.50 14.38 10.03
CA MET A 721 -4.23 14.15 10.74
C MET A 721 -3.04 14.81 10.02
N ILE A 722 -2.99 14.69 8.69
CA ILE A 722 -1.95 15.33 7.86
C ILE A 722 -2.04 16.86 7.95
N SER A 723 -3.26 17.42 7.83
CA SER A 723 -3.48 18.87 7.96
C SER A 723 -3.12 19.39 9.34
N PHE A 724 -3.46 18.65 10.40
CA PHE A 724 -3.12 19.01 11.77
C PHE A 724 -1.61 19.02 11.97
N ALA A 725 -0.90 17.97 11.57
CA ALA A 725 0.56 17.91 11.68
C ALA A 725 1.23 19.07 10.92
N ARG A 726 0.80 19.39 9.69
CA ARG A 726 1.33 20.53 8.91
C ARG A 726 1.14 21.89 9.61
N LEU A 727 0.10 22.02 10.43
CA LEU A 727 -0.18 23.28 11.14
C LEU A 727 0.60 23.41 12.45
N PHE A 728 0.95 22.30 13.10
CA PHE A 728 1.47 22.29 14.46
C PHE A 728 2.91 21.77 14.60
N CYS A 729 3.42 20.98 13.66
CA CYS A 729 4.82 20.58 13.62
C CYS A 729 5.69 21.78 13.18
N THR A 730 6.69 22.13 14.00
CA THR A 730 7.55 23.31 13.81
C THR A 730 8.98 22.95 13.42
N ALA A 731 9.34 21.66 13.46
CA ALA A 731 10.72 21.21 13.30
C ALA A 731 11.18 21.02 11.83
N GLY A 732 10.27 20.98 10.86
CA GLY A 732 10.61 20.77 9.44
C GLY A 732 9.39 20.62 8.53
N SER A 733 9.64 20.34 7.24
CA SER A 733 8.58 20.05 6.27
C SER A 733 7.97 18.67 6.53
N VAL A 734 6.67 18.63 6.79
CA VAL A 734 5.92 17.39 7.05
C VAL A 734 5.83 16.54 5.77
N SER A 735 6.47 15.37 5.78
CA SER A 735 6.44 14.42 4.67
C SER A 735 5.16 13.58 4.68
N PRO A 736 4.44 13.48 3.54
CA PRO A 736 3.33 12.53 3.42
C PRO A 736 3.75 11.07 3.62
N ALA A 737 5.02 10.71 3.38
CA ALA A 737 5.51 9.34 3.51
C ALA A 737 5.37 8.79 4.94
N THR A 738 5.60 9.63 5.96
CA THR A 738 5.48 9.24 7.37
C THR A 738 4.05 8.85 7.77
N PHE A 739 3.03 9.32 7.05
CA PHE A 739 1.63 8.90 7.25
C PHE A 739 1.30 7.56 6.58
N LEU A 740 2.11 7.12 5.61
CA LEU A 740 1.99 5.81 4.97
C LEU A 740 2.75 4.72 5.74
N GLU A 741 3.66 5.11 6.63
CA GLU A 741 4.28 4.22 7.62
C GLU A 741 3.27 3.71 8.66
N SER A 742 3.67 2.70 9.43
CA SER A 742 2.77 2.05 10.41
C SER A 742 2.16 3.02 11.43
N CYS A 743 2.87 4.05 11.88
CA CYS A 743 2.32 5.05 12.81
C CYS A 743 1.11 5.82 12.28
N GLY A 744 0.98 5.95 10.95
CA GLY A 744 -0.13 6.65 10.30
C GLY A 744 -1.26 5.68 9.92
N VAL A 745 -1.27 5.26 8.66
CA VAL A 745 -2.39 4.50 8.07
C VAL A 745 -2.66 3.17 8.76
N ALA A 746 -1.62 2.40 9.12
CA ALA A 746 -1.80 1.08 9.70
C ALA A 746 -2.34 1.15 11.14
N ASP A 747 -1.76 1.99 12.01
CA ASP A 747 -2.24 2.21 13.39
C ASP A 747 -3.67 2.78 13.38
N LEU A 748 -3.96 3.69 12.44
CA LEU A 748 -5.29 4.26 12.26
C LEU A 748 -6.34 3.18 11.91
N ILE A 749 -6.11 2.40 10.84
CA ILE A 749 -7.03 1.33 10.42
C ILE A 749 -7.21 0.33 11.55
N THR A 750 -6.12 -0.17 12.11
CA THR A 750 -6.14 -1.19 13.17
C THR A 750 -6.92 -0.69 14.39
N THR A 751 -6.75 0.58 14.78
CA THR A 751 -7.50 1.17 15.89
C THR A 751 -8.97 1.37 15.56
N CYS A 752 -9.32 1.75 14.32
CA CYS A 752 -10.70 1.92 13.87
C CYS A 752 -11.48 0.60 13.72
N TYR A 753 -10.80 -0.56 13.60
CA TYR A 753 -11.46 -1.87 13.57
C TYR A 753 -11.41 -2.61 14.92
N GLY A 754 -10.24 -2.68 15.55
CA GLY A 754 -10.01 -3.48 16.76
C GLY A 754 -9.92 -2.70 18.07
N GLY A 755 -9.78 -1.38 18.01
CA GLY A 755 -9.43 -0.54 19.16
C GLY A 755 -10.54 -0.38 20.21
N ARG A 756 -10.13 -0.11 21.45
CA ARG A 756 -11.04 0.15 22.58
C ARG A 756 -11.86 1.43 22.38
N ASN A 757 -11.27 2.47 21.76
CA ASN A 757 -11.96 3.71 21.39
C ASN A 757 -13.17 3.44 20.48
N ARG A 758 -13.01 2.57 19.46
CA ARG A 758 -14.10 2.13 18.59
C ARG A 758 -15.16 1.33 19.34
N LYS A 759 -14.75 0.31 20.12
CA LYS A 759 -15.67 -0.58 20.87
C LYS A 759 -16.58 0.19 21.83
N VAL A 760 -16.02 1.12 22.60
CA VAL A 760 -16.80 1.92 23.57
C VAL A 760 -17.68 2.93 22.85
N ALA A 761 -17.21 3.57 21.76
CA ALA A 761 -18.03 4.50 20.98
C ALA A 761 -19.22 3.80 20.29
N GLU A 762 -19.03 2.57 19.81
CA GLU A 762 -20.13 1.73 19.29
C GLU A 762 -21.15 1.43 20.39
N ALA A 763 -20.69 1.00 21.57
CA ALA A 763 -21.55 0.71 22.71
C ALA A 763 -22.30 1.96 23.20
N PHE A 764 -21.64 3.11 23.22
CA PHE A 764 -22.24 4.40 23.55
C PHE A 764 -23.40 4.72 22.59
N ALA A 765 -23.17 4.63 21.27
CA ALA A 765 -24.19 4.89 20.27
C ALA A 765 -25.37 3.90 20.33
N LYS A 766 -25.12 2.64 20.68
CA LYS A 766 -26.16 1.59 20.79
C LYS A 766 -26.97 1.66 22.08
N THR A 767 -26.33 1.98 23.21
CA THR A 767 -26.94 1.83 24.56
C THR A 767 -27.36 3.16 25.20
N GLY A 768 -26.76 4.28 24.80
CA GLY A 768 -27.00 5.60 25.40
C GLY A 768 -26.49 5.77 26.84
N LYS A 769 -25.72 4.81 27.36
CA LYS A 769 -25.04 4.91 28.67
C LYS A 769 -23.92 5.95 28.63
N SER A 770 -23.55 6.51 29.80
CA SER A 770 -22.42 7.45 29.85
C SER A 770 -21.09 6.77 29.56
N LEU A 771 -20.09 7.54 29.11
CA LEU A 771 -18.75 6.98 28.85
C LEU A 771 -18.13 6.40 30.14
N GLU A 772 -18.38 7.04 31.27
CA GLU A 772 -17.88 6.62 32.59
C GLU A 772 -18.45 5.27 33.04
N GLU A 773 -19.71 4.99 32.71
CA GLU A 773 -20.34 3.69 32.96
C GLU A 773 -19.75 2.62 32.05
N LEU A 774 -19.62 2.91 30.75
CA LEU A 774 -19.07 1.98 29.77
C LEU A 774 -17.58 1.67 30.02
N GLU A 775 -16.80 2.62 30.51
CA GLU A 775 -15.40 2.40 30.94
C GLU A 775 -15.31 1.40 32.11
N LYS A 776 -16.24 1.47 33.07
CA LYS A 776 -16.29 0.52 34.19
C LYS A 776 -16.74 -0.87 33.71
N GLU A 777 -17.78 -0.93 32.89
CA GLU A 777 -18.36 -2.20 32.42
C GLU A 777 -17.47 -2.94 31.42
N MET A 778 -16.91 -2.23 30.43
CA MET A 778 -16.21 -2.86 29.30
C MET A 778 -14.68 -2.87 29.46
N LEU A 779 -14.12 -1.93 30.22
CA LEU A 779 -12.67 -1.72 30.28
C LEU A 779 -12.07 -1.98 31.67
N ASN A 780 -12.84 -2.55 32.61
CA ASN A 780 -12.40 -2.86 33.98
C ASN A 780 -11.71 -1.66 34.67
N GLY A 781 -12.24 -0.45 34.44
CA GLY A 781 -11.72 0.79 35.04
C GLY A 781 -10.57 1.46 34.27
N GLN A 782 -10.24 1.01 33.06
CA GLN A 782 -9.31 1.73 32.18
C GLN A 782 -10.03 2.87 31.44
N LYS A 783 -9.45 4.07 31.44
CA LYS A 783 -10.01 5.24 30.77
C LYS A 783 -9.83 5.23 29.26
N LEU A 784 -10.78 5.83 28.55
CA LEU A 784 -10.77 6.03 27.11
C LEU A 784 -9.99 7.30 26.75
N GLN A 785 -8.92 7.17 25.96
CA GLN A 785 -8.08 8.33 25.62
C GLN A 785 -8.67 9.19 24.50
N GLY A 786 -9.43 8.60 23.55
CA GLY A 786 -9.99 9.35 22.41
C GLY A 786 -10.78 10.60 22.83
N PRO A 787 -11.77 10.50 23.74
CA PRO A 787 -12.52 11.66 24.24
C PRO A 787 -11.65 12.72 24.91
N ALA A 788 -10.71 12.31 25.77
CA ALA A 788 -9.82 13.24 26.46
C ALA A 788 -8.90 14.00 25.47
N THR A 789 -8.30 13.28 24.53
CA THR A 789 -7.45 13.87 23.48
C THR A 789 -8.25 14.78 22.55
N ALA A 790 -9.51 14.45 22.25
CA ALA A 790 -10.40 15.33 21.50
C ALA A 790 -10.66 16.64 22.27
N ALA A 791 -10.89 16.59 23.57
CA ALA A 791 -11.07 17.80 24.37
C ALA A 791 -9.82 18.70 24.37
N GLU A 792 -8.63 18.12 24.53
CA GLU A 792 -7.34 18.84 24.47
C GLU A 792 -7.14 19.51 23.10
N VAL A 793 -7.33 18.75 22.01
CA VAL A 793 -7.23 19.26 20.63
C VAL A 793 -8.22 20.39 20.36
N HIS A 794 -9.44 20.31 20.91
CA HIS A 794 -10.44 21.37 20.77
C HIS A 794 -9.95 22.70 21.35
N THR A 795 -9.40 22.68 22.57
CA THR A 795 -8.90 23.89 23.22
C THR A 795 -7.69 24.47 22.49
N ILE A 796 -6.79 23.60 22.00
CA ILE A 796 -5.63 23.99 21.17
C ILE A 796 -6.08 24.72 19.89
N LEU A 797 -7.06 24.16 19.17
CA LEU A 797 -7.60 24.78 17.95
C LEU A 797 -8.33 26.11 18.25
N LYS A 798 -8.97 26.21 19.43
CA LYS A 798 -9.62 27.43 19.90
C LYS A 798 -8.63 28.55 20.17
N ASN A 799 -7.57 28.26 20.92
CA ASN A 799 -6.54 29.23 21.30
C ASN A 799 -5.81 29.77 20.06
N LYS A 800 -5.63 28.95 19.03
CA LYS A 800 -4.98 29.33 17.76
C LYS A 800 -5.93 30.02 16.76
N GLY A 801 -7.21 30.16 17.06
CA GLY A 801 -8.19 30.86 16.21
C GLY A 801 -8.56 30.13 14.90
N VAL A 802 -8.22 28.84 14.77
CA VAL A 802 -8.42 28.06 13.53
C VAL A 802 -9.65 27.15 13.56
N LEU A 803 -10.46 27.24 14.62
CA LEU A 803 -11.73 26.50 14.77
C LEU A 803 -12.68 26.61 13.57
N ASN A 804 -12.65 27.73 12.84
CA ASN A 804 -13.50 27.99 11.66
C ASN A 804 -12.72 27.99 10.34
N SER A 805 -11.43 27.61 10.37
CA SER A 805 -10.60 27.59 9.18
C SER A 805 -10.94 26.38 8.31
N SER A 806 -11.19 26.64 7.02
CA SER A 806 -11.52 25.63 6.01
C SER A 806 -10.45 24.54 5.84
N ALA A 807 -9.26 24.76 6.40
CA ALA A 807 -8.12 23.86 6.38
C ALA A 807 -8.20 22.70 7.40
N ILE A 808 -9.02 22.81 8.46
CA ILE A 808 -9.11 21.82 9.56
C ILE A 808 -10.57 21.54 9.98
N CYS A 809 -11.47 22.52 9.88
CA CYS A 809 -12.89 22.34 10.16
C CYS A 809 -13.74 22.79 8.96
N GLY A 810 -14.68 21.94 8.54
CA GLY A 810 -15.70 22.33 7.56
C GLY A 810 -16.63 23.40 8.15
N ARG A 811 -17.11 24.34 7.33
CA ARG A 811 -18.14 25.32 7.71
C ARG A 811 -19.50 24.61 7.90
N SER A 812 -19.73 24.00 9.07
CA SER A 812 -21.05 23.54 9.54
C SER A 812 -21.14 23.85 11.04
N SER A 813 -21.94 24.85 11.42
CA SER A 813 -22.15 25.22 12.83
C SER A 813 -23.29 24.38 13.42
N ILE A 814 -22.97 23.35 14.21
CA ILE A 814 -23.88 22.83 15.23
C ILE A 814 -23.36 23.38 16.57
N ASN A 815 -24.06 24.36 17.14
CA ASN A 815 -23.78 24.88 18.47
C ASN A 815 -24.55 24.01 19.47
N LEU A 816 -23.82 23.16 20.21
CA LEU A 816 -24.33 22.50 21.41
C LEU A 816 -23.75 23.27 22.60
N THR A 817 -24.52 24.21 23.14
CA THR A 817 -24.16 24.94 24.36
C THR A 817 -24.91 24.37 25.55
N ASN A 818 -24.15 24.09 26.62
CA ASN A 818 -24.57 23.70 27.98
C ASN A 818 -24.80 22.19 28.26
N ARG A 819 -23.73 21.36 28.24
CA ARG A 819 -23.36 20.45 29.36
C ARG A 819 -22.01 19.73 29.14
N GLY A 820 -21.03 19.97 30.02
CA GLY A 820 -19.96 19.03 30.39
C GLY A 820 -19.00 18.48 29.31
N THR A 821 -17.92 17.84 29.76
CA THR A 821 -16.81 17.29 28.94
C THR A 821 -17.21 16.24 27.89
N GLU A 822 -18.40 15.65 27.97
CA GLU A 822 -18.91 14.65 27.02
C GLU A 822 -19.41 15.28 25.69
N GLU A 823 -19.99 16.48 25.72
CA GLU A 823 -20.51 17.17 24.52
C GLU A 823 -19.38 17.81 23.67
N SER A 824 -18.27 18.21 24.28
CA SER A 824 -17.11 18.78 23.57
C SER A 824 -16.48 17.81 22.57
N VAL A 825 -16.52 16.51 22.90
CA VAL A 825 -15.98 15.41 22.09
C VAL A 825 -16.85 15.16 20.86
N ILE A 826 -18.16 15.16 21.06
CA ILE A 826 -19.16 15.04 19.99
C ILE A 826 -19.08 16.28 19.09
N THR A 827 -18.96 17.49 19.67
CA THR A 827 -18.90 18.76 18.92
C THR A 827 -17.61 18.90 18.10
N LEU A 828 -16.45 18.47 18.61
CA LEU A 828 -15.22 18.47 17.81
C LEU A 828 -15.30 17.44 16.68
N PHE A 829 -15.89 16.27 16.95
CA PHE A 829 -16.10 15.23 15.96
C PHE A 829 -17.05 15.66 14.82
N PHE A 830 -18.12 16.41 15.15
CA PHE A 830 -19.02 17.05 14.19
C PHE A 830 -18.43 18.28 13.48
N ARG A 831 -17.19 18.71 13.81
CA ARG A 831 -16.52 19.83 13.13
C ARG A 831 -15.34 19.41 12.26
N MET A 832 -14.77 18.22 12.47
CA MET A 832 -13.92 17.57 11.47
C MET A 832 -14.80 17.21 10.26
N ARG A 833 -14.28 17.25 9.01
CA ARG A 833 -15.06 17.00 7.76
C ARG A 833 -15.76 15.62 7.66
N VAL A 834 -15.66 14.82 8.71
CA VAL A 834 -16.36 13.55 8.95
C VAL A 834 -17.88 13.77 9.13
N ASP A 835 -18.28 14.95 9.61
CA ASP A 835 -19.67 15.39 9.77
C ASP A 835 -20.50 15.25 8.50
N LYS A 836 -19.97 15.68 7.35
CA LYS A 836 -20.67 15.64 6.06
C LYS A 836 -21.00 14.22 5.61
N VAL A 837 -20.11 13.28 5.90
CA VAL A 837 -20.30 11.88 5.53
C VAL A 837 -21.32 11.23 6.46
N LEU A 838 -21.24 11.51 7.76
CA LEU A 838 -22.22 11.02 8.73
C LEU A 838 -23.61 11.60 8.47
N LEU A 839 -23.73 12.91 8.20
CA LEU A 839 -24.97 13.59 7.84
C LEU A 839 -25.57 13.06 6.53
N ALA A 840 -24.75 12.86 5.50
CA ALA A 840 -25.18 12.25 4.25
C ALA A 840 -25.63 10.79 4.45
N ALA A 841 -24.96 10.04 5.33
CA ALA A 841 -25.35 8.69 5.69
C ALA A 841 -26.69 8.66 6.45
N THR A 842 -26.94 9.58 7.39
CA THR A 842 -28.24 9.70 8.07
C THR A 842 -29.37 10.06 7.11
N ASP A 843 -29.12 10.92 6.12
CA ASP A 843 -30.14 11.28 5.12
C ASP A 843 -30.46 10.13 4.16
N SER A 844 -29.48 9.26 3.88
CA SER A 844 -29.67 8.07 3.04
C SER A 844 -30.40 6.90 3.73
N HIS A 845 -30.33 6.81 5.07
CA HIS A 845 -30.91 5.72 5.86
C HIS A 845 -32.34 5.99 6.39
N LYS A 846 -33.05 7.01 5.88
CA LYS A 846 -34.41 7.38 6.32
C LYS A 846 -35.54 6.36 6.03
N SER A 847 -35.24 5.13 5.63
CA SER A 847 -36.24 4.07 5.46
C SER A 847 -36.01 2.90 6.42
N SER A 848 -37.02 2.68 7.28
CA SER A 848 -37.25 1.54 8.18
C SER A 848 -36.28 1.37 9.36
N THR A 849 -36.86 1.39 10.57
CA THR A 849 -36.25 1.13 11.90
C THR A 849 -35.20 2.13 12.39
N GLN A 850 -35.61 3.28 12.93
CA GLN A 850 -34.92 3.97 14.03
C GLN A 850 -35.72 5.19 14.56
N ALA A 851 -36.75 4.92 15.36
CA ALA A 851 -37.38 5.95 16.18
C ALA A 851 -36.48 6.42 17.35
N SER A 852 -35.40 5.69 17.67
CA SER A 852 -34.46 6.04 18.75
C SER A 852 -33.31 6.96 18.32
N VAL A 853 -32.85 6.89 17.07
CA VAL A 853 -31.72 7.71 16.58
C VAL A 853 -32.16 9.12 16.19
N SER A 854 -33.38 9.26 15.66
CA SER A 854 -34.01 10.58 15.58
C SER A 854 -34.18 11.15 16.99
N ASP A 855 -34.55 10.38 18.00
CA ASP A 855 -34.71 10.89 19.37
C ASP A 855 -33.38 11.29 20.04
N THR A 856 -32.28 10.58 19.82
CA THR A 856 -30.95 10.95 20.35
C THR A 856 -30.40 12.20 19.66
N ILE A 857 -30.54 12.31 18.33
CA ILE A 857 -30.10 13.50 17.58
C ILE A 857 -31.07 14.68 17.79
N SER A 858 -32.37 14.43 17.93
CA SER A 858 -33.38 15.46 18.23
C SER A 858 -33.30 15.97 19.67
N ARG A 859 -32.91 15.13 20.64
CA ARG A 859 -32.60 15.56 22.01
C ARG A 859 -31.35 16.44 22.06
N LEU A 860 -30.39 16.21 21.18
CA LEU A 860 -29.22 17.08 20.97
C LEU A 860 -29.60 18.38 20.23
N GLN A 861 -30.66 18.40 19.41
CA GLN A 861 -31.11 19.60 18.67
C GLN A 861 -32.15 20.48 19.42
N LYS A 862 -32.89 19.97 20.42
CA LYS A 862 -34.10 20.63 20.95
C LYS A 862 -33.94 21.61 22.12
N HIS A 863 -32.74 21.91 22.62
CA HIS A 863 -32.59 22.78 23.80
C HIS A 863 -32.28 24.27 23.51
N ASP A 864 -32.33 24.70 22.26
CA ASP A 864 -31.92 26.06 21.84
C ASP A 864 -33.07 27.11 21.78
N GLU A 865 -34.29 26.79 22.21
CA GLU A 865 -35.45 27.72 22.13
C GLU A 865 -35.98 28.26 23.48
N THR A 866 -35.35 27.99 24.61
CA THR A 866 -35.77 28.60 25.89
C THR A 866 -34.58 29.06 26.71
N GLY A 867 -34.23 30.34 26.60
CA GLY A 867 -33.16 30.94 27.41
C GLY A 867 -32.90 32.41 27.10
N THR A 868 -33.94 33.24 27.12
CA THR A 868 -33.83 34.69 27.27
C THR A 868 -33.21 35.06 28.62
N ILE A 869 -32.46 36.18 28.62
CA ILE A 869 -31.78 36.92 29.71
C ILE A 869 -30.28 36.62 29.84
#